data_AF-A0A7Y5H2V0-F1
#
_entry.id   AF-A0A7Y5H2V0-F1
#
_cell.length_a   1.000
_cell.length_b   1.000
_cell.length_c   1.000
_cell.angle_alpha   90.00
_cell.angle_beta   90.00
_cell.angle_gamma   90.00
#
_symmetry.space_group_name_H-M   'P 1'
#
loop_
_entity.id
_entity.type
_entity.pdbx_description
1 polymer ?
#
loop_
_entity_poly.entity_id
_entity_poly.type
_entity_poly.pdbx_seq_one_letter_code
_entity_poly.pdbx_strand_id
1 'polypeptide(L)'
;MKNIYYLWALTWLCAPGTWAITSDEYGKVIKEIAAKIQSSNTTGKPQRLAVVTFVPTKADAENKNEFGEYITESLISALGSTKQFRLFERRRLDAVLKENALMMSDLMNSEQAQKVGELIPIDVLFSGTYTKLKNYIDVNCRLIDVITGEIYFSFSGSIAMTADLASLFPGEHNVATASTAISEAERCKQNADLLKQKLNDLTTPSKIQSAVDEAVRISFDTECGKVHYDVLYVFTRYKIQNTAYKKFLIQTLGGIANPDQDDRTKETIRYFAADSVIDEEEWRIGLETITRMRNYRLYICLNLLFPTDDLRFSPRVDAYLNRALDNKIGLPKPISFNHALDHLADGFKDTPALMSYAYKNYQKHIQWDSQAQKDIYALLNRLYQTSPTAENKRQALDWLSEYFHRFDASDDIADRLFDFIRQFRLTTNAERNKEITAVFPESDLKYFANKTSERIAANAPKTPYKSQKDERIDFCLWYDIAVPGIIPTMDEAKVILSGKDNWDEQLQTLLMIEKMGMQPKPLESQLIAIFSKRNLEHKETLTEMQSSAIVTLGHLKTSDPAAIDFMMASLMSYDYRFSDNAKTALVQIGKSAVPKLTSKLQSLTDQDGGLMYSIAEILGKIGPDARSAKTVLQQSLGKTNNSDVRYAIESALQAIEGQ
;
A
#
# COMPACT_ATOMS: atom_id res chain seq x y z
N MET A 1 24.86 53.07 65.85
CA MET A 1 25.46 53.30 67.18
C MET A 1 26.81 52.59 67.22
N LYS A 2 27.88 53.29 67.64
CA LYS A 2 29.25 52.79 67.96
C LYS A 2 30.02 52.13 66.79
N ASN A 3 31.17 52.68 66.34
CA ASN A 3 32.51 52.75 66.97
C ASN A 3 33.18 51.36 67.06
N ILE A 4 34.47 51.12 66.78
CA ILE A 4 35.64 51.97 66.44
C ILE A 4 36.70 51.04 65.74
N TYR A 5 37.84 51.40 65.13
CA TYR A 5 38.87 52.42 65.41
C TYR A 5 39.47 53.04 64.11
N TYR A 6 40.80 53.26 64.05
CA TYR A 6 41.61 53.88 62.98
C TYR A 6 43.04 53.30 63.00
N LEU A 7 43.78 53.39 61.87
CA LEU A 7 45.20 53.83 61.74
C LEU A 7 45.59 53.75 60.23
N TRP A 8 45.68 54.88 59.50
CA TRP A 8 46.91 55.64 59.16
C TRP A 8 47.93 54.86 58.30
N ALA A 9 48.56 55.40 57.23
CA ALA A 9 48.45 56.70 56.55
C ALA A 9 49.19 56.68 55.17
N LEU A 10 49.19 57.83 54.48
CA LEU A 10 50.07 58.28 53.38
C LEU A 10 49.80 57.82 51.93
N THR A 11 49.40 58.82 51.15
CA THR A 11 49.28 58.90 49.69
C THR A 11 50.62 58.99 48.97
N TRP A 12 50.72 58.46 47.74
CA TRP A 12 51.50 59.06 46.65
C TRP A 12 50.83 58.74 45.29
N LEU A 13 50.75 59.71 44.39
CA LEU A 13 50.24 59.53 43.02
C LEU A 13 51.34 58.98 42.11
N CYS A 14 51.04 57.96 41.29
CA CYS A 14 51.72 57.75 40.01
C CYS A 14 50.97 56.78 39.08
N ALA A 15 50.59 57.27 37.88
CA ALA A 15 50.23 56.55 36.65
C ALA A 15 49.08 55.50 36.65
N PRO A 16 48.32 55.37 35.54
CA PRO A 16 47.30 54.34 35.41
C PRO A 16 47.94 52.97 35.13
N GLY A 17 47.66 52.00 36.00
CA GLY A 17 47.91 50.60 35.67
C GLY A 17 47.03 50.18 34.50
N THR A 18 47.64 49.92 33.34
CA THR A 18 46.97 49.23 32.22
C THR A 18 46.58 47.84 32.68
N TRP A 19 45.28 47.64 32.91
CA TRP A 19 44.71 46.33 33.15
C TRP A 19 44.97 45.45 31.93
N ALA A 20 45.71 44.36 32.12
CA ALA A 20 45.90 43.36 31.08
C ALA A 20 44.57 42.63 30.85
N ILE A 21 43.91 42.93 29.73
CA ILE A 21 42.71 42.23 29.29
C ILE A 21 43.14 40.88 28.70
N THR A 22 42.96 39.80 29.46
CA THR A 22 43.19 38.44 28.97
C THR A 22 41.92 37.88 28.34
N SER A 23 41.90 37.74 27.01
CA SER A 23 40.78 37.24 26.23
C SER A 23 40.81 35.72 26.06
N ASP A 24 40.22 34.96 27.01
CA ASP A 24 39.88 33.53 26.82
C ASP A 24 38.62 33.40 25.94
N GLU A 25 38.70 33.90 24.70
CA GLU A 25 37.61 33.84 23.73
C GLU A 25 37.40 32.43 23.18
N TYR A 26 38.47 31.64 23.05
CA TYR A 26 38.39 30.22 22.71
C TYR A 26 37.52 29.46 23.72
N GLY A 27 37.87 29.53 25.01
CA GLY A 27 37.11 28.86 26.07
C GLY A 27 35.66 29.33 26.17
N LYS A 28 35.35 30.57 25.79
CA LYS A 28 33.99 31.10 25.70
C LYS A 28 33.18 30.43 24.59
N VAL A 29 33.74 30.31 23.37
CA VAL A 29 33.07 29.66 22.22
C VAL A 29 32.78 28.19 22.50
N ILE A 30 33.75 27.44 23.06
CA ILE A 30 33.56 26.03 23.43
C ILE A 30 32.44 25.86 24.46
N LYS A 31 32.41 26.71 25.50
CA LYS A 31 31.35 26.71 26.53
C LYS A 31 29.98 27.04 25.96
N GLU A 32 29.87 27.99 25.03
CA GLU A 32 28.59 28.36 24.42
C GLU A 32 28.04 27.23 23.52
N ILE A 33 28.89 26.59 22.71
CA ILE A 33 28.51 25.44 21.90
C ILE A 33 28.04 24.29 22.82
N ALA A 34 28.82 23.95 23.85
CA ALA A 34 28.46 22.88 24.79
C ALA A 34 27.14 23.17 25.52
N ALA A 35 26.89 24.42 25.92
CA ALA A 35 25.63 24.84 26.53
C ALA A 35 24.44 24.73 25.55
N LYS A 36 24.61 25.11 24.27
CA LYS A 36 23.56 24.95 23.25
C LYS A 36 23.22 23.48 23.01
N ILE A 37 24.22 22.60 22.88
CA ILE A 37 24.01 21.15 22.82
C ILE A 37 23.21 20.69 24.06
N GLN A 38 23.67 21.03 25.26
CA GLN A 38 23.00 20.67 26.52
C GLN A 38 21.56 21.18 26.66
N SER A 39 21.23 22.32 26.04
CA SER A 39 19.86 22.87 26.06
C SER A 39 18.92 22.29 25.00
N SER A 40 19.45 21.57 24.00
CA SER A 40 18.69 21.15 22.81
C SER A 40 17.86 19.87 23.01
N ASN A 41 18.17 19.03 24.01
CA ASN A 41 17.42 17.80 24.24
C ASN A 41 16.12 18.07 25.03
N THR A 42 15.02 18.20 24.30
CA THR A 42 13.66 18.39 24.85
C THR A 42 12.94 17.06 25.15
N THR A 43 13.53 15.91 24.79
CA THR A 43 12.85 14.60 24.83
C THR A 43 12.77 13.95 26.22
N GLY A 44 13.48 14.50 27.21
CA GLY A 44 13.53 13.98 28.58
C GLY A 44 14.29 12.65 28.76
N LYS A 45 14.86 12.07 27.69
CA LYS A 45 15.67 10.85 27.74
C LYS A 45 17.10 11.12 27.24
N PRO A 46 18.13 10.44 27.76
CA PRO A 46 19.50 10.65 27.27
C PRO A 46 19.67 10.19 25.81
N GLN A 47 20.03 11.11 24.91
CA GLN A 47 20.26 10.83 23.48
C GLN A 47 21.72 10.44 23.23
N ARG A 48 21.98 9.55 22.25
CA ARG A 48 23.33 9.15 21.83
C ARG A 48 23.89 10.16 20.85
N LEU A 49 25.00 10.81 21.22
CA LEU A 49 25.61 11.91 20.50
C LEU A 49 26.95 11.49 19.89
N ALA A 50 27.08 11.57 18.56
CA ALA A 50 28.40 11.57 17.91
C ALA A 50 28.87 13.01 17.68
N VAL A 51 30.15 13.26 17.94
CA VAL A 51 30.85 14.50 17.59
C VAL A 51 31.83 14.17 16.48
N VAL A 52 31.60 14.71 15.29
CA VAL A 52 32.48 14.55 14.12
C VAL A 52 33.69 15.46 14.27
N THR A 53 34.85 15.01 13.80
CA THR A 53 36.05 15.86 13.70
C THR A 53 35.76 17.07 12.80
N PHE A 54 35.91 18.29 13.32
CA PHE A 54 35.67 19.52 12.54
C PHE A 54 36.58 19.58 11.30
N VAL A 55 36.04 19.98 10.15
CA VAL A 55 36.80 20.02 8.88
C VAL A 55 37.06 21.45 8.38
N PRO A 56 38.19 21.72 7.72
CA PRO A 56 38.45 23.03 7.13
C PRO A 56 37.54 23.29 5.91
N THR A 57 36.99 24.49 5.79
CA THR A 57 36.16 24.92 4.64
C THR A 57 36.94 24.94 3.31
N LYS A 58 38.27 24.94 3.37
CA LYS A 58 39.16 24.73 2.22
C LYS A 58 39.99 23.48 2.48
N ALA A 59 39.78 22.44 1.67
CA ALA A 59 40.53 21.20 1.78
C ALA A 59 41.88 21.32 1.06
N ASP A 60 42.96 21.46 1.83
CA ASP A 60 44.31 21.14 1.35
C ASP A 60 44.54 19.64 1.59
N ALA A 61 44.66 18.85 0.52
CA ALA A 61 44.77 17.39 0.60
C ALA A 61 46.05 16.88 1.30
N GLU A 62 47.01 17.76 1.58
CA GLU A 62 48.32 17.45 2.14
C GLU A 62 48.50 17.94 3.61
N ASN A 63 47.55 18.72 4.14
CA ASN A 63 47.67 19.33 5.47
C ASN A 63 46.94 18.54 6.56
N LYS A 64 47.59 18.36 7.72
CA LYS A 64 46.98 17.72 8.89
C LYS A 64 45.91 18.61 9.52
N ASN A 65 44.79 18.01 9.92
CA ASN A 65 43.64 18.69 10.51
C ASN A 65 43.78 18.94 12.03
N GLU A 66 44.95 19.42 12.48
CA GLU A 66 45.31 19.46 13.91
C GLU A 66 44.39 20.40 14.72
N PHE A 67 44.00 21.55 14.16
CA PHE A 67 42.99 22.42 14.77
C PHE A 67 41.60 21.77 14.85
N GLY A 68 41.18 21.05 13.81
CA GLY A 68 39.89 20.34 13.77
C GLY A 68 39.80 19.23 14.82
N GLU A 69 40.90 18.51 15.06
CA GLU A 69 41.00 17.56 16.17
C GLU A 69 40.96 18.26 17.54
N TYR A 70 41.70 19.35 17.70
CA TYR A 70 41.79 20.11 18.96
C TYR A 70 40.45 20.69 19.43
N ILE A 71 39.67 21.29 18.52
CA ILE A 71 38.32 21.81 18.85
C ILE A 71 37.36 20.68 19.18
N THR A 72 37.47 19.54 18.50
CA THR A 72 36.65 18.35 18.72
C THR A 72 36.87 17.75 20.11
N GLU A 73 38.13 17.52 20.50
CA GLU A 73 38.47 17.03 21.84
C GLU A 73 38.08 18.02 22.95
N SER A 74 38.24 19.33 22.70
CA SER A 74 37.81 20.38 23.64
C SER A 74 36.30 20.36 23.89
N LEU A 75 35.50 20.13 22.84
CA LEU A 75 34.05 19.98 22.93
C LEU A 75 33.63 18.67 23.61
N ILE A 76 34.25 17.54 23.26
CA ILE A 76 34.01 16.24 23.92
C ILE A 76 34.28 16.34 25.42
N SER A 77 35.40 16.99 25.80
CA SER A 77 35.75 17.27 27.20
C SER A 77 34.70 18.14 27.90
N ALA A 78 34.22 19.21 27.26
CA ALA A 78 33.16 20.07 27.80
C ALA A 78 31.79 19.39 27.92
N LEU A 79 31.54 18.33 27.13
CA LEU A 79 30.29 17.54 27.15
C LEU A 79 30.33 16.33 28.10
N GLY A 80 31.52 15.92 28.55
CA GLY A 80 31.78 14.65 29.25
C GLY A 80 31.11 14.44 30.62
N SER A 81 30.37 15.43 31.13
CA SER A 81 29.71 15.41 32.45
C SER A 81 28.17 15.50 32.39
N THR A 82 27.57 15.41 31.21
CA THR A 82 26.13 15.67 31.01
C THR A 82 25.27 14.42 31.20
N LYS A 83 24.09 14.57 31.84
CA LYS A 83 23.09 13.48 31.96
C LYS A 83 22.17 13.35 30.74
N GLN A 84 22.16 14.35 29.86
CA GLN A 84 21.23 14.45 28.73
C GLN A 84 21.76 13.81 27.44
N PHE A 85 23.07 13.55 27.36
CA PHE A 85 23.68 12.91 26.20
C PHE A 85 24.60 11.77 26.63
N ARG A 86 24.70 10.74 25.78
CA ARG A 86 25.68 9.66 25.87
C ARG A 86 26.62 9.79 24.69
N LEU A 87 27.86 10.20 24.94
CA LEU A 87 28.86 10.38 23.89
C LEU A 87 29.20 9.02 23.24
N PHE A 88 29.19 8.98 21.91
CA PHE A 88 29.61 7.84 21.13
C PHE A 88 31.14 7.81 20.98
N GLU A 89 31.75 6.63 20.98
CA GLU A 89 33.21 6.50 20.97
C GLU A 89 33.81 6.94 19.63
N ARG A 90 34.59 8.02 19.63
CA ARG A 90 35.21 8.63 18.44
C ARG A 90 35.94 7.62 17.55
N ARG A 91 36.74 6.71 18.12
CA ARG A 91 37.45 5.67 17.36
C ARG A 91 36.54 4.74 16.54
N ARG A 92 35.29 4.52 16.98
CA ARG A 92 34.30 3.73 16.23
C ARG A 92 33.64 4.55 15.12
N LEU A 93 33.38 5.83 15.37
CA LEU A 93 32.91 6.77 14.36
C LEU A 93 33.93 6.89 13.22
N ASP A 94 35.19 7.16 13.56
CA ASP A 94 36.27 7.34 12.57
C ASP A 94 36.50 6.08 11.73
N ALA A 95 36.36 4.87 12.31
CA ALA A 95 36.45 3.62 11.56
C ALA A 95 35.34 3.49 10.49
N VAL A 96 34.09 3.72 10.86
CA VAL A 96 32.93 3.60 9.94
C VAL A 96 32.92 4.69 8.88
N LEU A 97 33.33 5.92 9.23
CA LEU A 97 33.46 7.02 8.27
C LEU A 97 34.61 6.79 7.29
N LYS A 98 35.71 6.16 7.71
CA LYS A 98 36.85 5.81 6.84
C LYS A 98 36.48 4.74 5.80
N GLU A 99 35.64 3.77 6.15
CA GLU A 99 35.07 2.79 5.20
C GLU A 99 34.22 3.47 4.11
N ASN A 100 33.60 4.61 4.42
CA ASN A 100 32.72 5.37 3.55
C ASN A 100 33.30 6.74 3.19
N ALA A 101 34.59 6.79 2.83
CA ALA A 101 35.38 8.03 2.69
C ALA A 101 34.75 9.13 1.80
N LEU A 102 33.87 8.78 0.86
CA LEU A 102 33.08 9.73 0.06
C LEU A 102 32.08 10.58 0.88
N MET A 103 31.73 10.16 2.09
CA MET A 103 30.84 10.89 3.02
C MET A 103 31.61 11.93 3.87
N MET A 104 32.94 11.88 3.94
CA MET A 104 33.72 12.76 4.83
C MET A 104 33.70 14.24 4.44
N SER A 105 33.40 14.55 3.17
CA SER A 105 33.59 15.90 2.61
C SER A 105 32.39 16.84 2.74
N ASP A 106 31.20 16.36 3.15
CA ASP A 106 30.00 17.21 3.29
C ASP A 106 29.02 16.72 4.40
N LEU A 107 29.56 16.33 5.56
CA LEU A 107 28.78 16.01 6.78
C LEU A 107 28.06 17.23 7.39
N MET A 108 27.98 18.35 6.67
CA MET A 108 27.13 19.51 7.02
C MET A 108 25.74 19.45 6.38
N ASN A 109 25.53 18.51 5.46
CA ASN A 109 24.26 18.22 4.79
C ASN A 109 23.44 17.21 5.61
N SER A 110 22.15 17.48 5.79
CA SER A 110 21.21 16.61 6.52
C SER A 110 21.09 15.22 5.90
N GLU A 111 21.17 15.10 4.57
CA GLU A 111 21.10 13.83 3.86
C GLU A 111 22.30 12.91 4.20
N GLN A 112 23.50 13.49 4.39
CA GLN A 112 24.67 12.71 4.80
C GLN A 112 24.62 12.36 6.29
N ALA A 113 24.12 13.27 7.13
CA ALA A 113 23.90 12.99 8.55
C ALA A 113 22.92 11.83 8.78
N GLN A 114 21.86 11.72 7.96
CA GLN A 114 20.94 10.58 7.99
C GLN A 114 21.64 9.27 7.62
N LYS A 115 22.46 9.26 6.55
CA LYS A 115 23.26 8.07 6.18
C LYS A 115 24.26 7.65 7.26
N VAL A 116 24.83 8.60 8.01
CA VAL A 116 25.66 8.26 9.18
C VAL A 116 24.81 7.63 10.30
N GLY A 117 23.61 8.14 10.56
CA GLY A 117 22.66 7.50 11.49
C GLY A 117 22.16 6.12 11.08
N GLU A 118 22.22 5.80 9.78
CA GLU A 118 22.00 4.43 9.30
C GLU A 118 23.19 3.51 9.62
N LEU A 119 24.42 4.00 9.63
CA LEU A 119 25.61 3.16 9.81
C LEU A 119 25.99 2.95 11.28
N ILE A 120 25.67 3.90 12.18
CA ILE A 120 26.04 3.82 13.60
C ILE A 120 24.86 4.10 14.55
N PRO A 121 24.86 3.47 15.75
CA PRO A 121 23.77 3.57 16.71
C PRO A 121 23.79 4.90 17.49
N ILE A 122 23.55 6.00 16.79
CA ILE A 122 23.44 7.36 17.33
C ILE A 122 22.03 7.93 17.11
N ASP A 123 21.66 8.94 17.89
CA ASP A 123 20.37 9.64 17.78
C ASP A 123 20.56 11.04 17.20
N VAL A 124 21.72 11.66 17.48
CA VAL A 124 22.04 13.03 17.05
C VAL A 124 23.51 13.09 16.62
N LEU A 125 23.77 13.78 15.51
CA LEU A 125 25.10 14.03 14.97
C LEU A 125 25.47 15.50 15.15
N PHE A 126 26.60 15.77 15.79
CA PHE A 126 27.18 17.10 15.85
C PHE A 126 28.34 17.20 14.87
N SER A 127 28.24 18.14 13.94
CA SER A 127 29.17 18.33 12.84
C SER A 127 29.52 19.81 12.69
N GLY A 128 30.71 20.11 12.17
CA GLY A 128 31.14 21.50 12.01
C GLY A 128 32.32 21.69 11.07
N THR A 129 32.44 22.91 10.59
CA THR A 129 33.54 23.39 9.76
C THR A 129 34.24 24.58 10.39
N TYR A 130 35.49 24.82 9.99
CA TYR A 130 36.20 26.04 10.36
C TYR A 130 36.90 26.70 9.17
N THR A 131 37.10 28.00 9.26
CA THR A 131 37.81 28.80 8.25
C THR A 131 38.89 29.63 8.93
N LYS A 132 40.16 29.30 8.66
CA LYS A 132 41.31 30.10 9.12
C LYS A 132 41.34 31.43 8.36
N LEU A 133 41.23 32.55 9.08
CA LEU A 133 41.46 33.91 8.57
C LEU A 133 42.68 34.52 9.28
N LYS A 134 43.08 35.73 8.89
CA LYS A 134 44.35 36.34 9.35
C LYS A 134 44.39 36.57 10.87
N ASN A 135 43.28 37.04 11.44
CA ASN A 135 43.21 37.50 12.83
C ASN A 135 42.23 36.68 13.70
N TYR A 136 41.45 35.79 13.08
CA TYR A 136 40.47 34.95 13.75
C TYR A 136 40.21 33.67 12.94
N ILE A 137 39.51 32.72 13.55
CA ILE A 137 39.06 31.46 12.96
C ILE A 137 37.54 31.46 13.08
N ASP A 138 36.83 31.43 11.94
CA ASP A 138 35.38 31.25 11.97
C ASP A 138 35.06 29.77 12.15
N VAL A 139 34.10 29.48 13.02
CA VAL A 139 33.63 28.14 13.33
C VAL A 139 32.12 28.09 13.11
N ASN A 140 31.68 27.16 12.27
CA ASN A 140 30.27 26.89 12.01
C ASN A 140 29.96 25.46 12.40
N CYS A 141 28.88 25.21 13.13
CA CYS A 141 28.50 23.86 13.53
C CYS A 141 26.99 23.70 13.64
N ARG A 142 26.54 22.44 13.57
CA ARG A 142 25.13 22.03 13.60
C ARG A 142 24.96 20.78 14.43
N LEU A 143 23.84 20.71 15.14
CA LEU A 143 23.34 19.48 15.72
C LEU A 143 22.17 18.98 14.88
N ILE A 144 22.27 17.75 14.38
CA ILE A 144 21.35 17.18 13.37
C ILE A 144 20.74 15.89 13.91
N ASP A 145 19.41 15.80 13.89
CA ASP A 145 18.66 14.57 14.12
C ASP A 145 18.91 13.61 12.95
N VAL A 146 19.48 12.44 13.23
CA VAL A 146 19.90 11.52 12.17
C VAL A 146 18.75 10.68 11.59
N ILE A 147 17.53 10.85 12.10
CA ILE A 147 16.33 10.19 11.61
C ILE A 147 15.61 11.11 10.63
N THR A 148 15.30 12.33 11.08
CA THR A 148 14.51 13.30 10.31
C THR A 148 15.38 14.17 9.40
N GLY A 149 16.68 14.28 9.67
CA GLY A 149 17.57 15.26 9.05
C GLY A 149 17.37 16.68 9.60
N GLU A 150 16.53 16.85 10.64
CA GLU A 150 16.23 18.16 11.23
C GLU A 150 17.44 18.73 11.98
N ILE A 151 17.72 20.02 11.76
CA ILE A 151 18.80 20.72 12.45
C ILE A 151 18.24 21.32 13.74
N TYR A 152 18.49 20.69 14.89
CA TYR A 152 18.05 21.18 16.20
C TYR A 152 18.56 22.59 16.49
N PHE A 153 19.82 22.88 16.13
CA PHE A 153 20.34 24.24 16.06
C PHE A 153 21.56 24.35 15.13
N SER A 154 21.80 25.57 14.64
CA SER A 154 23.08 25.98 14.06
C SER A 154 23.78 26.98 14.98
N PHE A 155 25.10 26.92 15.05
CA PHE A 155 25.94 27.91 15.71
C PHE A 155 27.01 28.42 14.73
N SER A 156 27.29 29.71 14.80
CA SER A 156 28.37 30.38 14.09
C SER A 156 29.05 31.33 15.07
N GLY A 157 30.38 31.33 15.10
CA GLY A 157 31.16 32.20 15.98
C GLY A 157 32.62 32.27 15.54
N SER A 158 33.29 33.35 15.94
CA SER A 158 34.68 33.62 15.59
C SER A 158 35.57 33.51 16.83
N ILE A 159 36.74 32.89 16.67
CA ILE A 159 37.76 32.69 17.70
C ILE A 159 38.97 33.54 17.33
N ALA A 160 39.42 34.47 18.17
CA ALA A 160 40.63 35.25 17.89
C ALA A 160 41.88 34.36 17.71
N MET A 161 42.72 34.71 16.75
CA MET A 161 43.96 33.97 16.45
C MET A 161 45.03 34.30 17.51
N THR A 162 45.25 33.37 18.45
CA THR A 162 46.33 33.47 19.45
C THR A 162 47.62 32.80 18.94
N ALA A 163 48.74 33.06 19.61
CA ALA A 163 50.02 32.41 19.28
C ALA A 163 49.95 30.87 19.41
N ASP A 164 49.26 30.36 20.43
CA ASP A 164 49.09 28.92 20.65
C ASP A 164 48.17 28.27 19.60
N LEU A 165 47.08 28.95 19.22
CA LEU A 165 46.20 28.45 18.15
C LEU A 165 46.88 28.52 16.77
N ALA A 166 47.78 29.48 16.56
CA ALA A 166 48.54 29.60 15.32
C ALA A 166 49.47 28.39 15.08
N SER A 167 49.95 27.70 16.12
CA SER A 167 50.80 26.51 15.97
C SER A 167 50.04 25.25 15.52
N LEU A 168 48.70 25.23 15.61
CA LEU A 168 47.84 24.12 15.15
C LEU A 168 47.57 24.13 13.64
N PHE A 169 48.34 24.91 12.89
CA PHE A 169 48.26 25.03 11.43
C PHE A 169 49.66 24.91 10.83
N PRO A 170 49.94 23.87 10.03
CA PRO A 170 51.25 23.67 9.42
C PRO A 170 51.72 24.86 8.58
N GLY A 171 53.04 25.08 8.56
CA GLY A 171 53.73 25.79 7.49
C GLY A 171 54.21 24.79 6.43
N GLU A 172 54.15 25.17 5.16
CA GLU A 172 54.44 24.31 4.00
C GLU A 172 55.84 23.68 4.05
N HIS A 173 55.96 22.39 4.38
CA HIS A 173 57.16 21.60 4.10
C HIS A 173 56.85 20.14 3.75
N ASN A 174 57.15 19.78 2.51
CA ASN A 174 57.05 18.44 1.94
C ASN A 174 58.17 17.51 2.40
N VAL A 175 57.83 16.32 2.93
CA VAL A 175 58.68 15.12 2.82
C VAL A 175 57.77 13.89 2.64
N ALA A 176 57.90 13.21 1.50
CA ALA A 176 57.33 11.89 1.26
C ALA A 176 58.41 10.81 1.37
N THR A 177 58.08 9.65 1.94
CA THR A 177 58.92 8.45 1.88
C THR A 177 58.07 7.23 1.52
N ALA A 178 58.41 6.60 0.39
CA ALA A 178 57.75 5.40 -0.09
C ALA A 178 58.30 4.13 0.61
N SER A 179 57.44 3.12 0.78
CA SER A 179 57.83 1.80 1.30
C SER A 179 57.55 0.72 0.24
N THR A 180 58.51 -0.17 0.03
CA THR A 180 58.47 -1.22 -0.99
C THR A 180 57.77 -2.49 -0.50
N ALA A 181 56.47 -2.39 -0.26
CA ALA A 181 55.57 -3.54 -0.13
C ALA A 181 54.53 -3.49 -1.25
N ILE A 182 54.25 -4.62 -1.90
CA ILE A 182 53.12 -4.74 -2.82
C ILE A 182 51.85 -4.44 -2.00
N SER A 183 51.07 -3.45 -2.41
CA SER A 183 49.88 -3.03 -1.66
C SER A 183 48.85 -4.16 -1.60
N GLU A 184 48.01 -4.12 -0.56
CA GLU A 184 46.96 -5.12 -0.36
C GLU A 184 46.01 -5.18 -1.57
N ALA A 185 45.56 -4.03 -2.06
CA ALA A 185 44.83 -3.87 -3.32
C ALA A 185 45.50 -4.54 -4.55
N GLU A 186 46.83 -4.41 -4.72
CA GLU A 186 47.54 -5.02 -5.86
C GLU A 186 47.57 -6.55 -5.73
N ARG A 187 47.72 -7.08 -4.52
CA ARG A 187 47.63 -8.51 -4.21
C ARG A 187 46.20 -9.05 -4.43
N CYS A 188 45.18 -8.31 -3.98
CA CYS A 188 43.77 -8.66 -4.22
C CYS A 188 43.46 -8.72 -5.73
N LYS A 189 43.99 -7.77 -6.51
CA LYS A 189 43.83 -7.74 -7.97
C LYS A 189 44.48 -8.95 -8.65
N GLN A 190 45.71 -9.30 -8.31
CA GLN A 190 46.40 -10.49 -8.85
C GLN A 190 45.62 -11.79 -8.58
N ASN A 191 45.14 -11.97 -7.36
CA ASN A 191 44.33 -13.14 -6.99
C ASN A 191 42.99 -13.16 -7.74
N ALA A 192 42.35 -11.99 -7.93
CA ALA A 192 41.11 -11.87 -8.68
C ALA A 192 41.28 -12.19 -10.17
N ASP A 193 42.37 -11.75 -10.80
CA ASP A 193 42.68 -12.04 -12.20
C ASP A 193 42.97 -13.54 -12.43
N LEU A 194 43.70 -14.19 -11.50
CA LEU A 194 43.91 -15.64 -11.51
C LEU A 194 42.60 -16.43 -11.38
N LEU A 195 41.72 -16.01 -10.47
CA LEU A 195 40.41 -16.64 -10.28
C LEU A 195 39.51 -16.45 -11.50
N LYS A 196 39.50 -15.26 -12.13
CA LYS A 196 38.77 -15.01 -13.39
C LYS A 196 39.21 -15.94 -14.52
N GLN A 197 40.52 -16.21 -14.65
CA GLN A 197 41.01 -17.19 -15.63
C GLN A 197 40.45 -18.60 -15.37
N LYS A 198 40.34 -19.02 -14.10
CA LYS A 198 39.74 -20.31 -13.72
C LYS A 198 38.22 -20.36 -13.97
N LEU A 199 37.51 -19.25 -13.76
CA LEU A 199 36.05 -19.17 -13.99
C LEU A 199 35.65 -19.23 -15.48
N ASN A 200 36.58 -18.98 -16.41
CA ASN A 200 36.32 -19.08 -17.86
C ASN A 200 36.12 -20.53 -18.35
N ASP A 201 36.58 -21.54 -17.60
CA ASP A 201 36.51 -22.95 -17.99
C ASP A 201 36.14 -23.84 -16.80
N LEU A 202 34.84 -24.04 -16.62
CA LEU A 202 34.24 -24.87 -15.56
C LEU A 202 33.68 -26.18 -16.11
N THR A 203 34.21 -26.69 -17.23
CA THR A 203 33.61 -27.83 -17.95
C THR A 203 33.76 -29.20 -17.27
N THR A 204 34.54 -29.31 -16.19
CA THR A 204 34.74 -30.57 -15.46
C THR A 204 34.73 -30.35 -13.94
N PRO A 205 34.37 -31.38 -13.14
CA PRO A 205 34.38 -31.27 -11.67
C PRO A 205 35.75 -30.86 -11.09
N SER A 206 36.85 -31.31 -11.71
CA SER A 206 38.21 -30.94 -11.29
C SER A 206 38.51 -29.45 -11.52
N LYS A 207 38.07 -28.88 -12.64
CA LYS A 207 38.21 -27.44 -12.91
C LYS A 207 37.35 -26.60 -11.96
N ILE A 208 36.12 -27.03 -11.70
CA ILE A 208 35.23 -26.42 -10.70
C ILE A 208 35.90 -26.42 -9.33
N GLN A 209 36.42 -27.57 -8.87
CA GLN A 209 37.09 -27.64 -7.57
C GLN A 209 38.34 -26.74 -7.53
N SER A 210 39.14 -26.69 -8.61
CA SER A 210 40.30 -25.78 -8.67
C SER A 210 39.93 -24.29 -8.64
N ALA A 211 38.76 -23.91 -9.13
CA ALA A 211 38.23 -22.55 -8.98
C ALA A 211 37.76 -22.28 -7.54
N VAL A 212 37.13 -23.26 -6.89
CA VAL A 212 36.71 -23.17 -5.48
C VAL A 212 37.90 -23.10 -4.53
N ASP A 213 38.92 -23.93 -4.72
CA ASP A 213 40.12 -23.96 -3.89
C ASP A 213 40.88 -22.63 -3.93
N GLU A 214 40.80 -21.91 -5.05
CA GLU A 214 41.34 -20.56 -5.19
C GLU A 214 40.41 -19.53 -4.54
N ALA A 215 39.10 -19.60 -4.79
CA ALA A 215 38.12 -18.67 -4.23
C ALA A 215 38.09 -18.68 -2.70
N VAL A 216 38.13 -19.86 -2.05
CA VAL A 216 38.09 -20.02 -0.58
C VAL A 216 39.33 -19.46 0.12
N ARG A 217 40.44 -19.25 -0.61
CA ARG A 217 41.65 -18.59 -0.08
C ARG A 217 41.54 -17.07 -0.08
N ILE A 218 40.63 -16.50 -0.86
CA ILE A 218 40.40 -15.07 -0.92
C ILE A 218 39.45 -14.70 0.22
N SER A 219 39.80 -13.65 0.95
CA SER A 219 39.00 -13.17 2.07
C SER A 219 37.68 -12.56 1.59
N PHE A 220 36.61 -12.74 2.36
CA PHE A 220 35.30 -12.13 2.10
C PHE A 220 35.18 -10.68 2.63
N ASP A 221 36.29 -10.07 3.04
CA ASP A 221 36.34 -8.65 3.42
C ASP A 221 36.01 -7.69 2.25
N THR A 222 36.09 -6.39 2.52
CA THR A 222 35.71 -5.31 1.60
C THR A 222 36.76 -5.01 0.53
N GLU A 223 38.03 -5.41 0.71
CA GLU A 223 39.13 -5.08 -0.20
C GLU A 223 39.35 -6.20 -1.23
N CYS A 224 39.51 -7.43 -0.77
CA CYS A 224 39.70 -8.61 -1.62
C CYS A 224 38.38 -9.25 -2.06
N GLY A 225 37.36 -9.21 -1.21
CA GLY A 225 36.20 -10.08 -1.34
C GLY A 225 35.19 -9.72 -2.44
N LYS A 226 35.44 -8.69 -3.25
CA LYS A 226 34.57 -8.33 -4.40
C LYS A 226 34.52 -9.44 -5.46
N VAL A 227 35.60 -10.21 -5.62
CA VAL A 227 35.65 -11.30 -6.61
C VAL A 227 34.65 -12.44 -6.32
N HIS A 228 34.18 -12.59 -5.08
CA HIS A 228 33.13 -13.56 -4.76
C HIS A 228 31.82 -13.27 -5.47
N TYR A 229 31.54 -12.01 -5.83
CA TYR A 229 30.38 -11.67 -6.67
C TYR A 229 30.48 -12.35 -8.05
N ASP A 230 31.66 -12.31 -8.69
CA ASP A 230 31.90 -12.97 -9.98
C ASP A 230 31.72 -14.49 -9.85
N VAL A 231 32.26 -15.11 -8.79
CA VAL A 231 32.10 -16.55 -8.52
C VAL A 231 30.62 -16.92 -8.32
N LEU A 232 29.91 -16.20 -7.45
CA LEU A 232 28.49 -16.44 -7.14
C LEU A 232 27.61 -16.29 -8.39
N TYR A 233 27.86 -15.26 -9.21
CA TYR A 233 27.15 -15.02 -10.45
C TYR A 233 27.38 -16.15 -11.46
N VAL A 234 28.64 -16.56 -11.68
CA VAL A 234 29.00 -17.66 -12.58
C VAL A 234 28.38 -18.97 -12.09
N PHE A 235 28.54 -19.31 -10.81
CA PHE A 235 28.06 -20.58 -10.25
C PHE A 235 26.54 -20.66 -10.29
N THR A 236 25.82 -19.59 -9.94
CA THR A 236 24.36 -19.52 -10.05
C THR A 236 23.89 -19.66 -11.49
N ARG A 237 24.53 -18.94 -12.43
CA ARG A 237 24.21 -18.99 -13.87
C ARG A 237 24.37 -20.39 -14.47
N TYR A 238 25.41 -21.12 -14.08
CA TYR A 238 25.68 -22.48 -14.56
C TYR A 238 25.13 -23.59 -13.65
N LYS A 239 24.36 -23.24 -12.61
CA LYS A 239 23.77 -24.17 -11.63
C LYS A 239 24.81 -25.08 -10.93
N ILE A 240 25.98 -24.53 -10.62
CA ILE A 240 27.11 -25.25 -10.00
C ILE A 240 27.00 -25.18 -8.48
N GLN A 241 26.52 -26.25 -7.84
CA GLN A 241 26.59 -26.40 -6.38
C GLN A 241 27.92 -27.03 -5.95
N ASN A 242 28.57 -26.46 -4.93
CA ASN A 242 29.80 -26.99 -4.36
C ASN A 242 29.82 -26.86 -2.83
N THR A 243 30.00 -27.99 -2.13
CA THR A 243 29.94 -28.08 -0.66
C THR A 243 31.01 -27.26 0.06
N ALA A 244 32.24 -27.22 -0.47
CA ALA A 244 33.34 -26.46 0.15
C ALA A 244 33.08 -24.95 0.04
N TYR A 245 32.57 -24.50 -1.11
CA TYR A 245 32.19 -23.10 -1.31
C TYR A 245 30.96 -22.70 -0.47
N LYS A 246 29.91 -23.53 -0.45
CA LYS A 246 28.71 -23.33 0.40
C LYS A 246 29.10 -23.19 1.89
N LYS A 247 29.99 -24.06 2.40
CA LYS A 247 30.52 -23.99 3.77
C LYS A 247 31.31 -22.70 4.05
N PHE A 248 32.16 -22.26 3.12
CA PHE A 248 32.88 -20.99 3.25
C PHE A 248 31.91 -19.80 3.32
N LEU A 249 30.90 -19.76 2.45
CA LEU A 249 29.89 -18.70 2.44
C LEU A 249 29.07 -18.63 3.75
N ILE A 250 28.70 -19.79 4.32
CA ILE A 250 28.02 -19.87 5.63
C ILE A 250 28.90 -19.26 6.73
N GLN A 251 30.22 -19.47 6.69
CA GLN A 251 31.14 -18.93 7.68
C GLN A 251 31.37 -17.42 7.55
N THR A 252 31.19 -16.83 6.37
CA THR A 252 31.50 -15.43 6.09
C THR A 252 30.28 -14.51 6.06
N LEU A 253 29.11 -14.99 5.63
CA LEU A 253 27.89 -14.18 5.47
C LEU A 253 27.46 -13.49 6.78
N GLY A 254 27.55 -14.20 7.90
CA GLY A 254 27.26 -13.65 9.23
C GLY A 254 28.17 -12.49 9.65
N GLY A 255 29.38 -12.39 9.08
CA GLY A 255 30.36 -11.34 9.36
C GLY A 255 30.13 -10.01 8.63
N ILE A 256 29.22 -9.95 7.66
CA ILE A 256 28.93 -8.72 6.90
C ILE A 256 28.25 -7.71 7.83
N ALA A 257 28.88 -6.55 8.03
CA ALA A 257 28.38 -5.49 8.92
C ALA A 257 27.09 -4.84 8.40
N ASN A 258 27.07 -4.47 7.10
CA ASN A 258 25.97 -3.76 6.44
C ASN A 258 25.42 -4.59 5.25
N PRO A 259 24.69 -5.69 5.50
CA PRO A 259 24.26 -6.62 4.45
C PRO A 259 23.28 -6.02 3.45
N ASP A 260 22.62 -4.91 3.78
CA ASP A 260 21.72 -4.15 2.90
C ASP A 260 22.45 -3.22 1.91
N GLN A 261 23.77 -3.03 2.05
CA GLN A 261 24.63 -2.32 1.10
C GLN A 261 25.63 -3.25 0.39
N ASP A 262 25.77 -4.49 0.83
CA ASP A 262 26.66 -5.49 0.21
C ASP A 262 25.90 -6.33 -0.83
N ASP A 263 26.27 -6.18 -2.11
CA ASP A 263 25.68 -6.94 -3.22
C ASP A 263 25.89 -8.45 -3.10
N ARG A 264 26.97 -8.88 -2.42
CA ARG A 264 27.30 -10.29 -2.23
C ARG A 264 26.29 -10.97 -1.31
N THR A 265 25.73 -10.28 -0.32
CA THR A 265 24.69 -10.82 0.59
C THR A 265 23.57 -11.50 -0.21
N LYS A 266 23.00 -10.75 -1.15
CA LYS A 266 21.85 -11.17 -1.96
C LYS A 266 22.22 -12.28 -2.95
N GLU A 267 23.43 -12.22 -3.53
CA GLU A 267 23.91 -13.29 -4.42
C GLU A 267 24.28 -14.58 -3.66
N THR A 268 24.78 -14.49 -2.42
CA THR A 268 25.02 -15.65 -1.54
C THR A 268 23.70 -16.32 -1.15
N ILE A 269 22.70 -15.55 -0.72
CA ILE A 269 21.37 -16.11 -0.40
C ILE A 269 20.71 -16.70 -1.67
N ARG A 270 20.88 -16.07 -2.84
CA ARG A 270 20.44 -16.65 -4.12
C ARG A 270 21.17 -17.95 -4.46
N TYR A 271 22.46 -18.05 -4.15
CA TYR A 271 23.26 -19.25 -4.38
C TYR A 271 22.82 -20.42 -3.49
N PHE A 272 22.49 -20.14 -2.23
CA PHE A 272 21.82 -21.11 -1.34
C PHE A 272 20.48 -21.55 -1.95
N ALA A 273 19.63 -20.61 -2.37
CA ALA A 273 18.33 -20.90 -2.97
C ALA A 273 18.38 -21.59 -4.36
N ALA A 274 19.53 -21.71 -5.01
CA ALA A 274 19.64 -22.13 -6.40
C ALA A 274 19.38 -23.64 -6.64
N ASP A 275 19.38 -24.46 -5.58
CA ASP A 275 18.93 -25.85 -5.59
C ASP A 275 17.45 -26.02 -5.14
N SER A 276 16.76 -24.90 -4.88
CA SER A 276 15.41 -24.81 -4.33
C SER A 276 15.23 -25.40 -2.91
N VAL A 277 16.31 -25.68 -2.18
CA VAL A 277 16.27 -26.26 -0.83
C VAL A 277 17.18 -25.47 0.11
N ILE A 278 16.59 -24.53 0.86
CA ILE A 278 17.29 -23.83 1.95
C ILE A 278 17.35 -24.75 3.17
N ASP A 279 18.54 -25.28 3.49
CA ASP A 279 18.77 -26.12 4.66
C ASP A 279 18.70 -25.31 5.99
N GLU A 280 18.82 -26.00 7.14
CA GLU A 280 18.70 -25.34 8.44
C GLU A 280 19.87 -24.41 8.79
N GLU A 281 21.08 -24.68 8.29
CA GLU A 281 22.25 -23.82 8.54
C GLU A 281 22.24 -22.61 7.59
N GLU A 282 21.83 -22.81 6.33
CA GLU A 282 21.56 -21.73 5.37
C GLU A 282 20.42 -20.82 5.84
N TRP A 283 19.33 -21.40 6.37
CA TRP A 283 18.25 -20.65 7.00
C TRP A 283 18.75 -19.88 8.23
N ARG A 284 19.52 -20.53 9.12
CA ARG A 284 20.05 -19.90 10.33
C ARG A 284 20.91 -18.68 10.01
N ILE A 285 21.88 -18.83 9.10
CA ILE A 285 22.80 -17.73 8.73
C ILE A 285 22.10 -16.67 7.88
N GLY A 286 21.18 -17.07 7.00
CA GLY A 286 20.35 -16.16 6.21
C GLY A 286 19.48 -15.29 7.10
N LEU A 287 18.75 -15.90 8.04
CA LEU A 287 17.91 -15.22 9.03
C LEU A 287 18.74 -14.27 9.92
N GLU A 288 19.88 -14.73 10.43
CA GLU A 288 20.83 -13.90 11.18
C GLU A 288 21.28 -12.68 10.37
N THR A 289 21.55 -12.87 9.08
CA THR A 289 22.02 -11.79 8.20
C THR A 289 20.93 -10.76 7.89
N ILE A 290 19.71 -11.20 7.56
CA ILE A 290 18.60 -10.27 7.27
C ILE A 290 18.14 -9.46 8.48
N THR A 291 18.49 -9.85 9.72
CA THR A 291 18.21 -9.04 10.93
C THR A 291 18.83 -7.64 10.89
N ARG A 292 19.88 -7.44 10.10
CA ARG A 292 20.61 -6.17 9.91
C ARG A 292 20.19 -5.41 8.65
N MET A 293 19.19 -5.90 7.91
CA MET A 293 18.72 -5.27 6.67
C MET A 293 17.47 -4.41 6.93
N ARG A 294 17.40 -3.24 6.28
CA ARG A 294 16.29 -2.27 6.47
C ARG A 294 15.61 -1.80 5.19
N ASN A 295 16.29 -1.95 4.05
CA ASN A 295 15.81 -1.44 2.77
C ASN A 295 15.08 -2.53 1.97
N TYR A 296 14.63 -2.16 0.77
CA TYR A 296 13.93 -3.04 -0.17
C TYR A 296 14.65 -4.37 -0.47
N ARG A 297 15.97 -4.50 -0.23
CA ARG A 297 16.67 -5.80 -0.40
C ARG A 297 16.21 -6.85 0.61
N LEU A 298 15.59 -6.46 1.73
CA LEU A 298 15.05 -7.37 2.74
C LEU A 298 13.95 -8.28 2.16
N TYR A 299 12.96 -7.74 1.44
CA TYR A 299 11.90 -8.56 0.82
C TYR A 299 12.47 -9.53 -0.23
N ILE A 300 13.52 -9.12 -0.97
CA ILE A 300 14.20 -9.96 -1.96
C ILE A 300 14.88 -11.16 -1.27
N CYS A 301 15.58 -10.92 -0.17
CA CYS A 301 16.22 -11.99 0.60
C CYS A 301 15.18 -12.88 1.30
N LEU A 302 14.05 -12.33 1.77
CA LEU A 302 12.94 -13.12 2.31
C LEU A 302 12.35 -14.06 1.24
N ASN A 303 12.06 -13.57 0.03
CA ASN A 303 11.58 -14.42 -1.08
C ASN A 303 12.53 -15.62 -1.32
N LEU A 304 13.83 -15.35 -1.44
CA LEU A 304 14.84 -16.40 -1.67
C LEU A 304 14.97 -17.41 -0.51
N LEU A 305 14.73 -17.00 0.74
CA LEU A 305 14.83 -17.88 1.91
C LEU A 305 13.59 -18.79 2.10
N PHE A 306 12.52 -18.57 1.33
CA PHE A 306 11.28 -19.34 1.34
C PHE A 306 10.99 -19.90 -0.07
N PRO A 307 11.70 -20.95 -0.51
CA PRO A 307 11.71 -21.40 -1.90
C PRO A 307 10.40 -22.05 -2.37
N THR A 308 9.48 -22.42 -1.46
CA THR A 308 8.17 -23.02 -1.80
C THR A 308 7.06 -22.56 -0.85
N ASP A 309 5.83 -22.52 -1.36
CA ASP A 309 4.63 -22.26 -0.54
C ASP A 309 4.20 -23.51 0.24
N ASP A 310 4.95 -23.84 1.29
CA ASP A 310 4.70 -25.02 2.11
C ASP A 310 4.60 -24.66 3.59
N LEU A 311 3.44 -24.93 4.20
CA LEU A 311 3.15 -24.65 5.61
C LEU A 311 4.10 -25.36 6.59
N ARG A 312 4.87 -26.38 6.16
CA ARG A 312 5.97 -26.95 6.96
C ARG A 312 7.06 -25.92 7.30
N PHE A 313 7.19 -24.84 6.51
CA PHE A 313 8.08 -23.72 6.79
C PHE A 313 7.43 -22.61 7.66
N SER A 314 6.23 -22.81 8.21
CA SER A 314 5.64 -21.86 9.17
C SER A 314 6.53 -21.53 10.39
N PRO A 315 7.36 -22.45 10.96
CA PRO A 315 8.30 -22.08 12.02
C PRO A 315 9.37 -21.07 11.58
N ARG A 316 9.66 -20.98 10.27
CA ARG A 316 10.57 -19.96 9.71
C ARG A 316 9.90 -18.58 9.66
N VAL A 317 8.60 -18.54 9.35
CA VAL A 317 7.77 -17.32 9.48
C VAL A 317 7.76 -16.84 10.93
N ASP A 318 7.53 -17.76 11.89
CA ASP A 318 7.55 -17.44 13.32
C ASP A 318 8.93 -16.91 13.76
N ALA A 319 10.02 -17.56 13.33
CA ALA A 319 11.37 -17.14 13.68
C ALA A 319 11.74 -15.74 13.16
N TYR A 320 11.13 -15.29 12.05
CA TYR A 320 11.26 -13.92 11.54
C TYR A 320 10.33 -12.93 12.26
N LEU A 321 9.03 -13.21 12.34
CA LEU A 321 8.06 -12.27 12.92
C LEU A 321 8.24 -12.08 14.44
N ASN A 322 8.66 -13.11 15.19
CA ASN A 322 9.02 -12.93 16.60
C ASN A 322 10.28 -12.06 16.78
N ARG A 323 11.24 -12.10 15.85
CA ARG A 323 12.37 -11.15 15.85
C ARG A 323 11.91 -9.72 15.57
N ALA A 324 10.90 -9.53 14.71
CA ALA A 324 10.31 -8.22 14.48
C ALA A 324 9.60 -7.67 15.74
N LEU A 325 8.81 -8.51 16.43
CA LEU A 325 8.20 -8.17 17.73
C LEU A 325 9.23 -7.81 18.81
N ASP A 326 10.37 -8.54 18.83
CA ASP A 326 11.50 -8.27 19.72
C ASP A 326 12.32 -7.01 19.35
N ASN A 327 11.98 -6.29 18.28
CA ASN A 327 12.78 -5.19 17.71
C ASN A 327 14.21 -5.61 17.31
N LYS A 328 14.35 -6.81 16.76
CA LYS A 328 15.61 -7.42 16.29
C LYS A 328 15.73 -7.50 14.76
N ILE A 329 14.88 -6.81 14.00
CA ILE A 329 14.98 -6.68 12.53
C ILE A 329 15.25 -5.22 12.19
N GLY A 330 16.17 -4.95 11.25
CA GLY A 330 16.60 -3.62 10.86
C GLY A 330 17.77 -3.04 11.67
N LEU A 331 18.55 -3.87 12.38
CA LEU A 331 19.63 -3.39 13.24
C LEU A 331 20.69 -2.58 12.44
N PRO A 332 21.27 -1.51 13.00
CA PRO A 332 21.24 -1.09 14.41
C PRO A 332 19.99 -0.31 14.87
N LYS A 333 19.10 0.10 13.96
CA LYS A 333 17.88 0.87 14.28
C LYS A 333 16.64 0.11 13.77
N PRO A 334 15.91 -0.60 14.66
CA PRO A 334 14.92 -1.56 14.23
C PRO A 334 13.77 -0.94 13.42
N ILE A 335 13.26 -1.72 12.45
CA ILE A 335 12.03 -1.39 11.71
C ILE A 335 10.79 -1.73 12.54
N SER A 336 9.66 -1.11 12.21
CA SER A 336 8.38 -1.40 12.86
C SER A 336 7.90 -2.81 12.52
N PHE A 337 7.04 -3.38 13.37
CA PHE A 337 6.39 -4.66 13.08
C PHE A 337 5.59 -4.61 11.76
N ASN A 338 4.91 -3.49 11.48
CA ASN A 338 4.19 -3.27 10.22
C ASN A 338 5.12 -3.38 9.00
N HIS A 339 6.27 -2.69 9.00
CA HIS A 339 7.24 -2.76 7.89
C HIS A 339 7.86 -4.16 7.76
N ALA A 340 8.10 -4.86 8.87
CA ALA A 340 8.60 -6.23 8.82
C ALA A 340 7.58 -7.19 8.19
N LEU A 341 6.29 -7.03 8.51
CA LEU A 341 5.19 -7.79 7.94
C LEU A 341 4.97 -7.46 6.45
N ASP A 342 5.11 -6.20 6.07
CA ASP A 342 5.03 -5.73 4.68
C ASP A 342 6.16 -6.31 3.80
N HIS A 343 7.42 -6.24 4.26
CA HIS A 343 8.54 -6.90 3.60
C HIS A 343 8.39 -8.43 3.52
N LEU A 344 7.70 -9.06 4.46
CA LEU A 344 7.35 -10.47 4.37
C LEU A 344 6.27 -10.71 3.31
N ALA A 345 5.22 -9.87 3.25
CA ALA A 345 4.13 -9.96 2.29
C ALA A 345 4.59 -9.77 0.83
N ASP A 346 5.54 -8.87 0.60
CA ASP A 346 6.16 -8.70 -0.72
C ASP A 346 7.23 -9.75 -1.03
N GLY A 347 7.91 -10.29 -0.02
CA GLY A 347 8.69 -11.52 -0.15
C GLY A 347 7.82 -12.71 -0.57
N PHE A 348 6.58 -12.77 -0.07
CA PHE A 348 5.62 -13.87 -0.24
C PHE A 348 4.60 -13.63 -1.36
N LYS A 349 4.94 -12.82 -2.36
CA LYS A 349 4.07 -12.57 -3.53
C LYS A 349 3.55 -13.87 -4.19
N ASP A 350 4.40 -14.89 -4.21
CA ASP A 350 4.13 -16.19 -4.85
C ASP A 350 3.89 -17.33 -3.82
N THR A 351 3.79 -17.01 -2.52
CA THR A 351 3.59 -17.99 -1.41
C THR A 351 2.37 -17.67 -0.52
N PRO A 352 1.14 -17.75 -1.07
CA PRO A 352 -0.09 -17.34 -0.39
C PRO A 352 -0.44 -18.15 0.86
N ALA A 353 -0.08 -19.43 0.97
CA ALA A 353 -0.38 -20.23 2.15
C ALA A 353 0.48 -19.80 3.36
N LEU A 354 1.78 -19.60 3.15
CA LEU A 354 2.68 -19.04 4.18
C LEU A 354 2.27 -17.62 4.59
N MET A 355 1.85 -16.78 3.63
CA MET A 355 1.38 -15.43 3.98
C MET A 355 0.01 -15.43 4.68
N SER A 356 -0.88 -16.35 4.33
CA SER A 356 -2.13 -16.59 5.06
C SER A 356 -1.85 -17.03 6.50
N TYR A 357 -0.85 -17.89 6.72
CA TYR A 357 -0.40 -18.27 8.06
C TYR A 357 0.16 -17.07 8.84
N ALA A 358 1.01 -16.26 8.22
CA ALA A 358 1.58 -15.05 8.83
C ALA A 358 0.48 -14.09 9.29
N TYR A 359 -0.47 -13.75 8.39
CA TYR A 359 -1.57 -12.85 8.73
C TYR A 359 -2.44 -13.43 9.85
N LYS A 360 -2.89 -14.70 9.72
CA LYS A 360 -3.76 -15.36 10.70
C LYS A 360 -3.25 -15.29 12.13
N ASN A 361 -1.96 -15.55 12.33
CA ASN A 361 -1.37 -15.66 13.67
C ASN A 361 -0.91 -14.31 14.25
N TYR A 362 -0.49 -13.37 13.39
CA TYR A 362 0.15 -12.12 13.81
C TYR A 362 -0.70 -10.85 13.60
N GLN A 363 -1.86 -10.90 12.94
CA GLN A 363 -2.69 -9.71 12.67
C GLN A 363 -3.03 -8.85 13.90
N LYS A 364 -3.10 -9.47 15.10
CA LYS A 364 -3.32 -8.79 16.38
C LYS A 364 -2.21 -7.82 16.80
N HIS A 365 -1.02 -7.91 16.17
CA HIS A 365 0.13 -7.03 16.43
C HIS A 365 0.24 -5.86 15.44
N ILE A 366 -0.62 -5.81 14.42
CA ILE A 366 -0.66 -4.71 13.45
C ILE A 366 -1.07 -3.43 14.17
N GLN A 367 -0.27 -2.38 14.02
CA GLN A 367 -0.61 -1.03 14.48
C GLN A 367 -1.33 -0.29 13.34
N TRP A 368 -2.54 0.20 13.59
CA TRP A 368 -3.40 0.72 12.53
C TRP A 368 -3.20 2.22 12.29
N ASP A 369 -2.17 2.54 11.50
CA ASP A 369 -1.98 3.85 10.88
C ASP A 369 -2.55 3.90 9.44
N SER A 370 -2.51 5.06 8.80
CA SER A 370 -3.05 5.28 7.45
C SER A 370 -2.33 4.50 6.33
N GLN A 371 -1.08 4.09 6.57
CA GLN A 371 -0.27 3.32 5.63
C GLN A 371 -0.59 1.82 5.80
N ALA A 372 -0.58 1.31 7.04
CA ALA A 372 -0.99 -0.04 7.38
C ALA A 372 -2.42 -0.36 6.89
N GLN A 373 -3.34 0.59 6.90
CA GLN A 373 -4.66 0.42 6.27
C GLN A 373 -4.56 0.04 4.78
N LYS A 374 -3.69 0.71 4.02
CA LYS A 374 -3.50 0.48 2.57
C LYS A 374 -2.83 -0.87 2.32
N ASP A 375 -1.75 -1.13 3.04
CA ASP A 375 -0.92 -2.31 2.80
C ASP A 375 -1.65 -3.59 3.20
N ILE A 376 -2.37 -3.58 4.32
CA ILE A 376 -3.19 -4.72 4.74
C ILE A 376 -4.40 -4.93 3.82
N TYR A 377 -5.06 -3.88 3.32
CA TYR A 377 -6.10 -4.06 2.29
C TYR A 377 -5.52 -4.69 1.01
N ALA A 378 -4.37 -4.19 0.53
CA ALA A 378 -3.71 -4.72 -0.65
C ALA A 378 -3.28 -6.19 -0.47
N LEU A 379 -2.73 -6.54 0.70
CA LEU A 379 -2.42 -7.90 1.10
C LEU A 379 -3.66 -8.81 1.09
N LEU A 380 -4.75 -8.41 1.75
CA LEU A 380 -5.95 -9.25 1.86
C LEU A 380 -6.64 -9.45 0.50
N ASN A 381 -6.69 -8.41 -0.34
CA ASN A 381 -7.17 -8.52 -1.72
C ASN A 381 -6.27 -9.45 -2.56
N ARG A 382 -4.93 -9.35 -2.41
CA ARG A 382 -3.95 -10.25 -3.06
C ARG A 382 -4.19 -11.70 -2.62
N LEU A 383 -4.33 -11.96 -1.32
CA LEU A 383 -4.59 -13.29 -0.76
C LEU A 383 -5.89 -13.89 -1.29
N TYR A 384 -6.97 -13.10 -1.46
CA TYR A 384 -8.20 -13.58 -2.09
C TYR A 384 -7.97 -13.98 -3.56
N GLN A 385 -7.27 -13.14 -4.33
CA GLN A 385 -7.02 -13.38 -5.75
C GLN A 385 -6.12 -14.61 -6.01
N THR A 386 -5.08 -14.81 -5.21
CA THR A 386 -4.09 -15.89 -5.39
C THR A 386 -4.39 -17.17 -4.61
N SER A 387 -5.44 -17.19 -3.78
CA SER A 387 -5.83 -18.37 -3.00
C SER A 387 -6.19 -19.57 -3.90
N PRO A 388 -5.56 -20.75 -3.70
CA PRO A 388 -5.70 -21.89 -4.61
C PRO A 388 -7.00 -22.69 -4.40
N THR A 389 -7.69 -22.53 -3.26
CA THR A 389 -8.92 -23.26 -2.95
C THR A 389 -10.05 -22.30 -2.54
N ALA A 390 -11.30 -22.78 -2.67
CA ALA A 390 -12.47 -22.05 -2.19
C ALA A 390 -12.43 -21.80 -0.66
N GLU A 391 -11.81 -22.68 0.12
CA GLU A 391 -11.64 -22.50 1.57
C GLU A 391 -10.65 -21.36 1.89
N ASN A 392 -9.51 -21.31 1.19
CA ASN A 392 -8.55 -20.21 1.31
C ASN A 392 -9.18 -18.87 0.90
N LYS A 393 -9.92 -18.84 -0.22
CA LYS A 393 -10.69 -17.66 -0.65
C LYS A 393 -11.70 -17.23 0.41
N ARG A 394 -12.43 -18.18 0.99
CA ARG A 394 -13.41 -17.92 2.05
C ARG A 394 -12.77 -17.25 3.27
N GLN A 395 -11.62 -17.77 3.71
CA GLN A 395 -10.87 -17.20 4.82
C GLN A 395 -10.35 -15.78 4.52
N ALA A 396 -9.94 -15.51 3.27
CA ALA A 396 -9.54 -14.16 2.84
C ALA A 396 -10.74 -13.18 2.79
N LEU A 397 -11.93 -13.62 2.35
CA LEU A 397 -13.16 -12.82 2.44
C LEU A 397 -13.57 -12.53 3.89
N ASP A 398 -13.35 -13.48 4.80
CA ASP A 398 -13.57 -13.27 6.23
C ASP A 398 -12.67 -12.16 6.79
N TRP A 399 -11.38 -12.18 6.46
CA TRP A 399 -10.44 -11.12 6.85
C TRP A 399 -10.72 -9.78 6.18
N LEU A 400 -11.13 -9.75 4.91
CA LEU A 400 -11.58 -8.53 4.24
C LEU A 400 -12.81 -7.94 4.94
N SER A 401 -13.76 -8.78 5.32
CA SER A 401 -14.93 -8.34 6.09
C SER A 401 -14.52 -7.79 7.47
N GLU A 402 -13.67 -8.51 8.22
CA GLU A 402 -13.11 -8.03 9.50
C GLU A 402 -12.34 -6.70 9.36
N TYR A 403 -11.59 -6.52 8.26
CA TYR A 403 -10.92 -5.27 7.91
C TYR A 403 -11.93 -4.13 7.73
N PHE A 404 -12.99 -4.32 6.95
CA PHE A 404 -13.99 -3.26 6.73
C PHE A 404 -14.83 -2.95 7.98
N HIS A 405 -15.04 -3.91 8.89
CA HIS A 405 -15.71 -3.66 10.17
C HIS A 405 -14.85 -2.90 11.20
N ARG A 406 -13.53 -2.83 11.00
CA ARG A 406 -12.61 -2.10 11.89
C ARG A 406 -12.71 -0.57 11.74
N PHE A 407 -13.18 -0.08 10.59
CA PHE A 407 -13.13 1.35 10.25
C PHE A 407 -14.51 1.95 10.07
N ASP A 408 -14.65 3.20 10.48
CA ASP A 408 -15.88 3.96 10.26
C ASP A 408 -15.99 4.50 8.83
N ALA A 409 -17.25 4.73 8.43
CA ALA A 409 -17.57 5.04 7.05
C ALA A 409 -17.03 6.41 6.61
N SER A 410 -16.13 6.38 5.63
CA SER A 410 -15.40 7.51 5.09
C SER A 410 -15.14 7.27 3.60
N ASP A 411 -14.87 8.32 2.84
CA ASP A 411 -14.77 8.24 1.38
C ASP A 411 -13.66 7.27 0.94
N ASP A 412 -12.50 7.24 1.61
CA ASP A 412 -11.39 6.31 1.33
C ASP A 412 -11.73 4.84 1.65
N ILE A 413 -12.45 4.57 2.75
CA ILE A 413 -12.91 3.21 3.10
C ILE A 413 -14.00 2.75 2.13
N ALA A 414 -14.91 3.66 1.73
CA ALA A 414 -15.95 3.39 0.77
C ALA A 414 -15.40 3.10 -0.62
N ASP A 415 -14.42 3.89 -1.08
CA ASP A 415 -13.74 3.66 -2.35
C ASP A 415 -13.08 2.27 -2.36
N ARG A 416 -12.31 1.89 -1.33
CA ARG A 416 -11.73 0.53 -1.24
C ARG A 416 -12.78 -0.58 -1.23
N LEU A 417 -13.89 -0.39 -0.51
CA LEU A 417 -14.96 -1.39 -0.39
C LEU A 417 -15.67 -1.62 -1.73
N PHE A 418 -16.05 -0.54 -2.42
CA PHE A 418 -16.71 -0.64 -3.72
C PHE A 418 -15.73 -0.96 -4.86
N ASP A 419 -14.46 -0.62 -4.73
CA ASP A 419 -13.39 -1.09 -5.62
C ASP A 419 -13.19 -2.61 -5.50
N PHE A 420 -13.29 -3.17 -4.29
CA PHE A 420 -13.31 -4.62 -4.11
C PHE A 420 -14.51 -5.26 -4.80
N ILE A 421 -15.73 -4.79 -4.51
CA ILE A 421 -16.99 -5.26 -5.12
C ILE A 421 -16.94 -5.15 -6.66
N ARG A 422 -16.37 -4.08 -7.20
CA ARG A 422 -16.29 -3.82 -8.64
C ARG A 422 -15.39 -4.81 -9.41
N GLN A 423 -14.51 -5.56 -8.73
CA GLN A 423 -13.71 -6.61 -9.38
C GLN A 423 -14.57 -7.79 -9.88
N PHE A 424 -15.78 -7.97 -9.33
CA PHE A 424 -16.75 -8.98 -9.75
C PHE A 424 -17.62 -8.53 -10.95
N ARG A 425 -17.49 -7.27 -11.42
CA ARG A 425 -18.35 -6.71 -12.47
C ARG A 425 -18.06 -7.36 -13.82
N LEU A 426 -19.07 -8.03 -14.38
CA LEU A 426 -19.00 -8.59 -15.73
C LEU A 426 -19.00 -7.50 -16.82
N THR A 427 -18.40 -7.83 -17.95
CA THR A 427 -18.27 -6.98 -19.14
C THR A 427 -19.15 -7.50 -20.28
N THR A 428 -19.17 -6.80 -21.42
CA THR A 428 -19.81 -7.30 -22.66
C THR A 428 -19.01 -8.42 -23.35
N ASN A 429 -17.77 -8.71 -22.92
CA ASN A 429 -16.91 -9.72 -23.52
C ASN A 429 -17.01 -11.05 -22.76
N ALA A 430 -17.55 -12.08 -23.42
CA ALA A 430 -17.79 -13.39 -22.82
C ALA A 430 -16.51 -14.13 -22.37
N GLU A 431 -15.39 -14.03 -23.11
CA GLU A 431 -14.13 -14.65 -22.71
C GLU A 431 -13.54 -13.95 -21.49
N ARG A 432 -13.56 -12.62 -21.46
CA ARG A 432 -13.14 -11.85 -20.28
C ARG A 432 -13.99 -12.17 -19.05
N ASN A 433 -15.28 -12.46 -19.24
CA ASN A 433 -16.17 -12.86 -18.15
C ASN A 433 -15.82 -14.25 -17.58
N LYS A 434 -15.30 -15.18 -18.39
CA LYS A 434 -14.77 -16.47 -17.87
C LYS A 434 -13.55 -16.25 -16.97
N GLU A 435 -12.62 -15.38 -17.38
CA GLU A 435 -11.45 -15.01 -16.57
C GLU A 435 -11.87 -14.36 -15.24
N ILE A 436 -12.83 -13.42 -15.28
CA ILE A 436 -13.36 -12.75 -14.09
C ILE A 436 -14.02 -13.77 -13.16
N THR A 437 -14.99 -14.56 -13.65
CA THR A 437 -15.74 -15.52 -12.81
C THR A 437 -14.90 -16.64 -12.23
N ALA A 438 -13.76 -17.01 -12.85
CA ALA A 438 -12.82 -17.96 -12.28
C ALA A 438 -12.11 -17.42 -11.00
N VAL A 439 -11.86 -16.12 -10.93
CA VAL A 439 -11.22 -15.48 -9.77
C VAL A 439 -12.25 -14.90 -8.79
N PHE A 440 -13.32 -14.29 -9.32
CA PHE A 440 -14.36 -13.52 -8.65
C PHE A 440 -15.76 -14.11 -8.94
N PRO A 441 -16.10 -15.31 -8.43
CA PRO A 441 -17.41 -15.91 -8.65
C PRO A 441 -18.51 -15.17 -7.87
N GLU A 442 -19.73 -15.14 -8.42
CA GLU A 442 -20.88 -14.46 -7.80
C GLU A 442 -21.23 -15.01 -6.40
N SER A 443 -20.93 -16.28 -6.13
CA SER A 443 -21.09 -16.91 -4.81
C SER A 443 -20.27 -16.24 -3.71
N ASP A 444 -19.09 -15.75 -4.06
CA ASP A 444 -18.17 -15.09 -3.13
C ASP A 444 -18.64 -13.66 -2.85
N LEU A 445 -19.10 -12.95 -3.89
CA LEU A 445 -19.71 -11.63 -3.74
C LEU A 445 -20.96 -11.69 -2.87
N LYS A 446 -21.86 -12.65 -3.10
CA LYS A 446 -23.06 -12.86 -2.27
C LYS A 446 -22.71 -13.12 -0.81
N TYR A 447 -21.67 -13.89 -0.53
CA TYR A 447 -21.19 -14.10 0.84
C TYR A 447 -20.62 -12.83 1.47
N PHE A 448 -19.70 -12.18 0.77
CA PHE A 448 -19.04 -10.96 1.26
C PHE A 448 -20.04 -9.84 1.50
N ALA A 449 -21.01 -9.66 0.60
CA ALA A 449 -22.09 -8.69 0.69
C ALA A 449 -22.98 -8.94 1.92
N ASN A 450 -23.39 -10.18 2.17
CA ASN A 450 -24.15 -10.55 3.37
C ASN A 450 -23.35 -10.24 4.65
N LYS A 451 -22.12 -10.78 4.75
CA LYS A 451 -21.28 -10.64 5.94
C LYS A 451 -20.84 -9.19 6.21
N THR A 452 -20.79 -8.34 5.19
CA THR A 452 -20.30 -6.93 5.26
C THR A 452 -21.42 -5.91 5.02
N SER A 453 -22.68 -6.34 5.08
CA SER A 453 -23.87 -5.55 4.74
C SER A 453 -23.96 -4.22 5.51
N GLU A 454 -23.73 -4.22 6.82
CA GLU A 454 -23.72 -3.01 7.67
C GLU A 454 -22.72 -1.95 7.15
N ARG A 455 -21.48 -2.38 6.88
CA ARG A 455 -20.42 -1.47 6.41
C ARG A 455 -20.60 -1.07 4.95
N ILE A 456 -21.18 -1.93 4.10
CA ILE A 456 -21.61 -1.56 2.75
C ILE A 456 -22.68 -0.46 2.82
N ALA A 457 -23.70 -0.62 3.65
CA ALA A 457 -24.76 0.37 3.82
C ALA A 457 -24.23 1.72 4.32
N ALA A 458 -23.38 1.72 5.34
CA ALA A 458 -22.79 2.94 5.90
C ALA A 458 -21.87 3.68 4.91
N ASN A 459 -21.22 2.96 3.98
CA ASN A 459 -20.30 3.51 2.99
C ASN A 459 -20.94 3.82 1.63
N ALA A 460 -22.10 3.25 1.29
CA ALA A 460 -22.79 3.52 0.03
C ALA A 460 -22.98 5.02 -0.29
N PRO A 461 -23.36 5.91 0.66
CA PRO A 461 -23.48 7.35 0.39
C PRO A 461 -22.16 8.14 0.45
N LYS A 462 -21.02 7.51 0.78
CA LYS A 462 -19.72 8.19 1.00
C LYS A 462 -18.97 8.41 -0.31
N THR A 463 -19.47 9.35 -1.12
CA THR A 463 -18.81 9.82 -2.33
C THR A 463 -19.37 11.20 -2.73
N PRO A 464 -18.54 12.13 -3.24
CA PRO A 464 -19.01 13.38 -3.81
C PRO A 464 -19.68 13.21 -5.19
N TYR A 465 -19.54 12.05 -5.83
CA TYR A 465 -20.00 11.80 -7.21
C TYR A 465 -21.37 11.11 -7.22
N LYS A 466 -22.39 11.79 -7.77
CA LYS A 466 -23.75 11.24 -7.88
C LYS A 466 -23.77 9.88 -8.59
N SER A 467 -23.08 9.73 -9.73
CA SER A 467 -23.06 8.47 -10.49
C SER A 467 -22.50 7.30 -9.67
N GLN A 468 -21.47 7.52 -8.86
CA GLN A 468 -20.95 6.49 -7.96
C GLN A 468 -21.94 6.18 -6.84
N LYS A 469 -22.60 7.19 -6.26
CA LYS A 469 -23.65 6.98 -5.26
C LYS A 469 -24.78 6.13 -5.83
N ASP A 470 -25.23 6.45 -7.04
CA ASP A 470 -26.31 5.71 -7.72
C ASP A 470 -25.89 4.25 -7.99
N GLU A 471 -24.67 4.00 -8.52
CA GLU A 471 -24.14 2.62 -8.69
C GLU A 471 -24.02 1.85 -7.35
N ARG A 472 -23.65 2.53 -6.26
CA ARG A 472 -23.52 1.92 -4.91
C ARG A 472 -24.87 1.59 -4.29
N ILE A 473 -25.88 2.44 -4.48
CA ILE A 473 -27.26 2.19 -4.04
C ILE A 473 -27.90 1.07 -4.86
N ASP A 474 -27.67 1.03 -6.17
CA ASP A 474 -28.14 -0.07 -7.04
C ASP A 474 -27.56 -1.42 -6.62
N PHE A 475 -26.26 -1.46 -6.27
CA PHE A 475 -25.67 -2.65 -5.65
C PHE A 475 -26.38 -3.05 -4.34
N CYS A 476 -26.70 -2.09 -3.48
CA CYS A 476 -27.42 -2.39 -2.23
C CYS A 476 -28.83 -2.95 -2.50
N LEU A 477 -29.55 -2.40 -3.48
CA LEU A 477 -30.88 -2.90 -3.91
C LEU A 477 -30.81 -4.34 -4.45
N TRP A 478 -29.81 -4.66 -5.29
CA TRP A 478 -29.65 -6.00 -5.86
C TRP A 478 -29.25 -7.08 -4.85
N TYR A 479 -28.60 -6.70 -3.75
CA TYR A 479 -28.10 -7.60 -2.70
C TYR A 479 -28.93 -7.56 -1.40
N ASP A 480 -30.10 -6.90 -1.42
CA ASP A 480 -31.02 -6.77 -0.28
C ASP A 480 -30.38 -6.13 0.97
N ILE A 481 -29.53 -5.12 0.74
CA ILE A 481 -28.83 -4.36 1.78
C ILE A 481 -29.59 -3.06 2.04
N ALA A 482 -30.21 -2.95 3.21
CA ALA A 482 -30.90 -1.74 3.63
C ALA A 482 -29.92 -0.57 3.85
N VAL A 483 -30.22 0.60 3.28
CA VAL A 483 -29.46 1.84 3.48
C VAL A 483 -30.38 2.88 4.14
N PRO A 484 -30.38 3.02 5.49
CA PRO A 484 -31.31 3.86 6.21
C PRO A 484 -31.35 5.30 5.71
N GLY A 485 -32.56 5.83 5.48
CA GLY A 485 -32.77 7.19 4.97
C GLY A 485 -32.43 7.39 3.48
N ILE A 486 -32.12 6.32 2.73
CA ILE A 486 -31.92 6.37 1.27
C ILE A 486 -32.76 5.30 0.57
N ILE A 487 -32.63 4.04 0.98
CA ILE A 487 -33.49 2.96 0.50
C ILE A 487 -34.64 2.82 1.52
N PRO A 488 -35.90 3.11 1.14
CA PRO A 488 -37.03 2.97 2.04
C PRO A 488 -37.33 1.49 2.31
N THR A 489 -37.74 1.19 3.54
CA THR A 489 -38.39 -0.09 3.87
C THR A 489 -39.72 -0.23 3.14
N MET A 490 -40.27 -1.44 3.05
CA MET A 490 -41.56 -1.66 2.38
C MET A 490 -42.71 -0.86 3.01
N ASP A 491 -42.71 -0.66 4.33
CA ASP A 491 -43.73 0.15 5.01
C ASP A 491 -43.55 1.66 4.74
N GLU A 492 -42.31 2.17 4.73
CA GLU A 492 -42.02 3.56 4.34
C GLU A 492 -42.39 3.81 2.88
N ALA A 493 -41.99 2.92 1.97
CA ALA A 493 -42.33 2.99 0.55
C ALA A 493 -43.85 2.99 0.34
N LYS A 494 -44.59 2.14 1.07
CA LYS A 494 -46.06 2.12 1.06
C LYS A 494 -46.67 3.47 1.46
N VAL A 495 -46.13 4.12 2.50
CA VAL A 495 -46.57 5.46 2.93
C VAL A 495 -46.24 6.49 1.84
N ILE A 496 -45.00 6.50 1.33
CA ILE A 496 -44.54 7.44 0.30
C ILE A 496 -45.43 7.37 -0.95
N LEU A 497 -45.63 6.17 -1.52
CA LEU A 497 -46.44 5.95 -2.74
C LEU A 497 -47.92 6.32 -2.57
N SER A 498 -48.43 6.23 -1.33
CA SER A 498 -49.80 6.60 -0.97
C SER A 498 -49.99 8.10 -0.74
N GLY A 499 -48.91 8.88 -0.71
CA GLY A 499 -48.96 10.33 -0.58
C GLY A 499 -49.65 11.05 -1.75
N LYS A 500 -50.07 12.29 -1.50
CA LYS A 500 -50.82 13.11 -2.47
C LYS A 500 -49.94 14.06 -3.27
N ASP A 501 -48.97 14.70 -2.60
CA ASP A 501 -48.24 15.86 -3.12
C ASP A 501 -46.70 15.72 -3.03
N ASN A 502 -46.20 14.51 -2.77
CA ASN A 502 -44.76 14.18 -2.66
C ASN A 502 -44.22 13.53 -3.96
N TRP A 503 -44.50 14.16 -5.11
CA TRP A 503 -44.25 13.60 -6.45
C TRP A 503 -42.82 13.12 -6.71
N ASP A 504 -41.81 13.91 -6.34
CA ASP A 504 -40.40 13.55 -6.55
C ASP A 504 -39.99 12.34 -5.69
N GLU A 505 -40.43 12.30 -4.43
CA GLU A 505 -40.17 11.19 -3.49
C GLU A 505 -40.84 9.90 -3.96
N GLN A 506 -42.05 9.99 -4.53
CA GLN A 506 -42.73 8.86 -5.17
C GLN A 506 -41.99 8.34 -6.38
N LEU A 507 -41.52 9.23 -7.27
CA LEU A 507 -40.74 8.83 -8.44
C LEU A 507 -39.42 8.16 -8.01
N GLN A 508 -38.66 8.75 -7.09
CA GLN A 508 -37.42 8.14 -6.59
C GLN A 508 -37.68 6.75 -5.97
N THR A 509 -38.75 6.62 -5.18
CA THR A 509 -39.13 5.34 -4.55
C THR A 509 -39.51 4.29 -5.60
N LEU A 510 -40.23 4.65 -6.66
CA LEU A 510 -40.55 3.74 -7.78
C LEU A 510 -39.31 3.29 -8.54
N LEU A 511 -38.40 4.23 -8.86
CA LEU A 511 -37.17 3.92 -9.58
C LEU A 511 -36.22 3.01 -8.79
N MET A 512 -36.28 3.03 -7.45
CA MET A 512 -35.61 2.03 -6.60
C MET A 512 -36.33 0.69 -6.65
N ILE A 513 -37.65 0.69 -6.40
CA ILE A 513 -38.53 -0.49 -6.41
C ILE A 513 -38.42 -1.30 -7.71
N GLU A 514 -38.37 -0.63 -8.86
CA GLU A 514 -38.25 -1.26 -10.18
C GLU A 514 -37.02 -2.18 -10.28
N LYS A 515 -35.91 -1.80 -9.62
CA LYS A 515 -34.64 -2.53 -9.58
C LYS A 515 -34.63 -3.70 -8.58
N MET A 516 -35.64 -3.81 -7.72
CA MET A 516 -35.74 -4.85 -6.68
C MET A 516 -36.43 -6.15 -7.16
N GLY A 517 -36.82 -6.22 -8.44
CA GLY A 517 -37.38 -7.43 -9.05
C GLY A 517 -38.70 -7.88 -8.41
N MET A 518 -38.69 -9.01 -7.69
CA MET A 518 -39.89 -9.58 -7.05
C MET A 518 -40.13 -9.11 -5.61
N GLN A 519 -39.15 -8.48 -4.95
CA GLN A 519 -39.29 -8.02 -3.56
C GLN A 519 -40.48 -7.07 -3.30
N PRO A 520 -40.83 -6.11 -4.19
CA PRO A 520 -41.88 -5.13 -3.90
C PRO A 520 -43.32 -5.68 -4.09
N LYS A 521 -43.51 -7.02 -4.10
CA LYS A 521 -44.85 -7.64 -4.19
C LYS A 521 -45.86 -7.11 -3.13
N PRO A 522 -45.47 -6.80 -1.87
CA PRO A 522 -46.38 -6.18 -0.90
C PRO A 522 -46.94 -4.80 -1.30
N LEU A 523 -46.33 -4.13 -2.30
CA LEU A 523 -46.71 -2.80 -2.79
C LEU A 523 -47.60 -2.84 -4.05
N GLU A 524 -47.99 -4.04 -4.51
CA GLU A 524 -48.77 -4.23 -5.75
C GLU A 524 -50.02 -3.34 -5.81
N SER A 525 -50.78 -3.22 -4.72
CA SER A 525 -51.96 -2.33 -4.66
C SER A 525 -51.62 -0.84 -4.78
N GLN A 526 -50.47 -0.40 -4.25
CA GLN A 526 -50.00 0.99 -4.36
C GLN A 526 -49.53 1.28 -5.80
N LEU A 527 -48.86 0.31 -6.44
CA LEU A 527 -48.45 0.40 -7.85
C LEU A 527 -49.66 0.54 -8.78
N ILE A 528 -50.70 -0.28 -8.57
CA ILE A 528 -51.95 -0.22 -9.34
C ILE A 528 -52.66 1.13 -9.15
N ALA A 529 -52.65 1.69 -7.93
CA ALA A 529 -53.29 2.97 -7.64
C ALA A 529 -52.68 4.15 -8.44
N ILE A 530 -51.39 4.08 -8.83
CA ILE A 530 -50.73 5.13 -9.64
C ILE A 530 -51.40 5.29 -11.02
N PHE A 531 -51.92 4.22 -11.61
CA PHE A 531 -52.66 4.27 -12.88
C PHE A 531 -53.95 5.08 -12.82
N SER A 532 -54.50 5.31 -11.63
CA SER A 532 -55.67 6.18 -11.40
C SER A 532 -55.31 7.66 -11.18
N LYS A 533 -54.06 7.98 -10.78
CA LYS A 533 -53.63 9.37 -10.51
C LYS A 533 -53.70 10.22 -11.79
N ARG A 534 -54.12 11.48 -11.66
CA ARG A 534 -54.17 12.48 -12.73
C ARG A 534 -53.70 13.82 -12.15
N ASN A 535 -52.72 14.45 -12.77
CA ASN A 535 -52.22 15.78 -12.41
C ASN A 535 -51.68 16.47 -13.67
N LEU A 536 -51.92 17.78 -13.83
CA LEU A 536 -51.48 18.57 -15.00
C LEU A 536 -50.15 19.29 -14.76
N GLU A 537 -49.84 19.64 -13.50
CA GLU A 537 -48.62 20.32 -13.07
C GLU A 537 -47.43 19.35 -13.07
N HIS A 538 -47.61 18.17 -12.46
CA HIS A 538 -46.60 17.10 -12.41
C HIS A 538 -46.79 16.05 -13.52
N LYS A 539 -47.22 16.48 -14.71
CA LYS A 539 -47.58 15.56 -15.80
C LYS A 539 -46.42 14.62 -16.19
N GLU A 540 -45.19 15.14 -16.30
CA GLU A 540 -44.03 14.35 -16.71
C GLU A 540 -43.61 13.36 -15.62
N THR A 541 -43.52 13.83 -14.36
CA THR A 541 -43.27 12.97 -13.19
C THR A 541 -44.30 11.84 -13.10
N LEU A 542 -45.58 12.15 -13.26
CA LEU A 542 -46.67 11.15 -13.25
C LEU A 542 -46.54 10.15 -14.43
N THR A 543 -46.13 10.60 -15.61
CA THR A 543 -45.85 9.73 -16.76
C THR A 543 -44.72 8.74 -16.44
N GLU A 544 -43.60 9.21 -15.89
CA GLU A 544 -42.48 8.35 -15.49
C GLU A 544 -42.89 7.36 -14.39
N MET A 545 -43.63 7.83 -13.38
CA MET A 545 -44.19 6.98 -12.32
C MET A 545 -45.10 5.88 -12.87
N GLN A 546 -45.98 6.20 -13.84
CA GLN A 546 -46.86 5.21 -14.46
C GLN A 546 -46.09 4.22 -15.34
N SER A 547 -45.07 4.66 -16.06
CA SER A 547 -44.19 3.78 -16.84
C SER A 547 -43.39 2.82 -15.94
N SER A 548 -42.79 3.32 -14.85
CA SER A 548 -42.07 2.51 -13.86
C SER A 548 -43.01 1.51 -13.13
N ALA A 549 -44.24 1.92 -12.82
CA ALA A 549 -45.25 1.02 -12.26
C ALA A 549 -45.66 -0.10 -13.24
N ILE A 550 -45.70 0.16 -14.56
CA ILE A 550 -45.91 -0.90 -15.56
C ILE A 550 -44.77 -1.92 -15.51
N VAL A 551 -43.51 -1.47 -15.57
CA VAL A 551 -42.33 -2.35 -15.53
C VAL A 551 -42.32 -3.20 -14.26
N THR A 552 -42.53 -2.55 -13.11
CA THR A 552 -42.57 -3.22 -11.80
C THR A 552 -43.68 -4.26 -11.74
N LEU A 553 -44.91 -3.95 -12.18
CA LEU A 553 -46.01 -4.93 -12.19
C LEU A 553 -45.79 -6.09 -13.18
N GLY A 554 -45.00 -5.86 -14.24
CA GLY A 554 -44.45 -6.90 -15.11
C GLY A 554 -43.53 -7.86 -14.35
N HIS A 555 -42.52 -7.33 -13.66
CA HIS A 555 -41.60 -8.10 -12.81
C HIS A 555 -42.33 -8.88 -11.69
N LEU A 556 -43.36 -8.28 -11.09
CA LEU A 556 -44.23 -8.89 -10.07
C LEU A 556 -45.23 -9.93 -10.62
N LYS A 557 -45.28 -10.12 -11.94
CA LYS A 557 -46.22 -11.01 -12.66
C LYS A 557 -47.66 -10.84 -12.18
N THR A 558 -48.13 -9.60 -12.16
CA THR A 558 -49.46 -9.29 -11.62
C THR A 558 -50.58 -10.07 -12.31
N SER A 559 -51.55 -10.53 -11.52
CA SER A 559 -52.81 -11.10 -12.01
C SER A 559 -53.96 -10.10 -11.88
N ASP A 560 -53.70 -8.85 -11.50
CA ASP A 560 -54.74 -7.85 -11.31
C ASP A 560 -55.38 -7.43 -12.66
N PRO A 561 -56.72 -7.52 -12.78
CA PRO A 561 -57.40 -7.17 -14.03
C PRO A 561 -57.23 -5.71 -14.45
N ALA A 562 -57.16 -4.76 -13.52
CA ALA A 562 -57.06 -3.34 -13.83
C ALA A 562 -55.64 -2.94 -14.27
N ALA A 563 -54.61 -3.58 -13.69
CA ALA A 563 -53.23 -3.46 -14.17
C ALA A 563 -53.11 -3.92 -15.64
N ILE A 564 -53.67 -5.08 -15.95
CA ILE A 564 -53.64 -5.65 -17.31
C ILE A 564 -54.43 -4.77 -18.28
N ASP A 565 -55.59 -4.23 -17.90
CA ASP A 565 -56.36 -3.31 -18.74
C ASP A 565 -55.59 -2.01 -19.04
N PHE A 566 -54.89 -1.45 -18.03
CA PHE A 566 -54.07 -0.25 -18.23
C PHE A 566 -52.94 -0.51 -19.21
N MET A 567 -52.18 -1.60 -19.04
CA MET A 567 -51.13 -2.01 -19.98
C MET A 567 -51.69 -2.23 -21.40
N MET A 568 -52.86 -2.87 -21.53
CA MET A 568 -53.49 -3.08 -22.83
C MET A 568 -53.93 -1.76 -23.51
N ALA A 569 -54.37 -0.76 -22.74
CA ALA A 569 -54.65 0.58 -23.26
C ALA A 569 -53.36 1.32 -23.66
N SER A 570 -52.25 1.09 -22.96
CA SER A 570 -50.93 1.67 -23.24
C SER A 570 -50.24 1.12 -24.49
N LEU A 571 -50.65 -0.03 -25.04
CA LEU A 571 -50.02 -0.66 -26.21
C LEU A 571 -49.94 0.22 -27.46
N MET A 572 -50.91 1.14 -27.64
CA MET A 572 -50.96 2.07 -28.77
C MET A 572 -50.63 3.51 -28.37
N SER A 573 -49.93 3.69 -27.25
CA SER A 573 -49.41 5.00 -26.83
C SER A 573 -48.41 5.56 -27.84
N TYR A 574 -48.49 6.86 -28.12
CA TYR A 574 -47.46 7.59 -28.86
C TYR A 574 -46.17 7.80 -28.03
N ASP A 575 -46.27 7.76 -26.70
CA ASP A 575 -45.10 7.72 -25.83
C ASP A 575 -44.61 6.27 -25.72
N TYR A 576 -43.42 6.03 -26.27
CA TYR A 576 -42.78 4.71 -26.36
C TYR A 576 -42.52 4.09 -24.97
N ARG A 577 -42.35 4.92 -23.92
CA ARG A 577 -42.20 4.47 -22.53
C ARG A 577 -43.45 3.75 -22.01
N PHE A 578 -44.60 3.94 -22.65
CA PHE A 578 -45.82 3.20 -22.35
C PHE A 578 -46.00 1.98 -23.26
N SER A 579 -45.80 2.11 -24.59
CA SER A 579 -46.01 0.99 -25.52
C SER A 579 -45.06 -0.18 -25.26
N ASP A 580 -43.77 0.12 -25.12
CA ASP A 580 -42.72 -0.90 -25.05
C ASP A 580 -42.68 -1.55 -23.66
N ASN A 581 -42.88 -0.75 -22.61
CA ASN A 581 -42.96 -1.27 -21.25
C ASN A 581 -44.25 -2.09 -21.04
N ALA A 582 -45.40 -1.66 -21.58
CA ALA A 582 -46.63 -2.44 -21.47
C ALA A 582 -46.53 -3.78 -22.22
N LYS A 583 -45.97 -3.75 -23.44
CA LYS A 583 -45.69 -4.95 -24.23
C LYS A 583 -44.76 -5.92 -23.48
N THR A 584 -43.67 -5.40 -22.90
CA THR A 584 -42.71 -6.19 -22.11
C THR A 584 -43.33 -6.76 -20.84
N ALA A 585 -44.07 -5.94 -20.08
CA ALA A 585 -44.75 -6.35 -18.86
C ALA A 585 -45.81 -7.43 -19.11
N LEU A 586 -46.63 -7.30 -20.17
CA LEU A 586 -47.63 -8.31 -20.55
C LEU A 586 -46.99 -9.65 -20.93
N VAL A 587 -45.81 -9.63 -21.58
CA VAL A 587 -45.03 -10.85 -21.84
C VAL A 587 -44.48 -11.46 -20.54
N GLN A 588 -43.94 -10.64 -19.62
CA GLN A 588 -43.42 -11.10 -18.33
C GLN A 588 -44.51 -11.69 -17.41
N ILE A 589 -45.71 -11.10 -17.42
CA ILE A 589 -46.92 -11.59 -16.73
C ILE A 589 -47.35 -12.95 -17.31
N GLY A 590 -47.23 -13.13 -18.63
CA GLY A 590 -47.48 -14.39 -19.29
C GLY A 590 -48.94 -14.84 -19.18
N LYS A 591 -49.14 -16.07 -18.67
CA LYS A 591 -50.42 -16.78 -18.64
C LYS A 591 -51.61 -15.96 -18.11
N SER A 592 -51.41 -15.09 -17.12
CA SER A 592 -52.47 -14.26 -16.53
C SER A 592 -53.02 -13.19 -17.49
N ALA A 593 -52.21 -12.71 -18.45
CA ALA A 593 -52.63 -11.73 -19.44
C ALA A 593 -53.40 -12.36 -20.62
N VAL A 594 -53.15 -13.64 -20.92
CA VAL A 594 -53.68 -14.35 -22.10
C VAL A 594 -55.20 -14.23 -22.27
N PRO A 595 -56.06 -14.40 -21.23
CA PRO A 595 -57.51 -14.31 -21.41
C PRO A 595 -57.98 -12.94 -21.92
N LYS A 596 -57.39 -11.84 -21.40
CA LYS A 596 -57.74 -10.48 -21.81
C LYS A 596 -57.20 -10.13 -23.19
N LEU A 597 -55.95 -10.49 -23.47
CA LEU A 597 -55.35 -10.37 -24.81
C LEU A 597 -56.19 -11.09 -25.87
N THR A 598 -56.59 -12.34 -25.58
CA THR A 598 -57.43 -13.16 -26.45
C THR A 598 -58.81 -12.55 -26.67
N SER A 599 -59.49 -12.12 -25.60
CA SER A 599 -60.80 -11.46 -25.69
C SER A 599 -60.75 -10.15 -26.48
N LYS A 600 -59.72 -9.33 -26.28
CA LYS A 600 -59.53 -8.09 -27.04
C LYS A 600 -59.28 -8.40 -28.51
N LEU A 601 -58.36 -9.31 -28.85
CA LEU A 601 -58.09 -9.74 -30.23
C LEU A 601 -59.36 -10.24 -30.93
N GLN A 602 -60.20 -11.00 -30.24
CA GLN A 602 -61.48 -11.47 -30.79
C GLN A 602 -62.43 -10.33 -31.19
N SER A 603 -62.34 -9.16 -30.54
CA SER A 603 -63.15 -7.98 -30.86
C SER A 603 -62.59 -7.09 -31.98
N LEU A 604 -61.35 -7.29 -32.41
CA LEU A 604 -60.68 -6.42 -33.40
C LEU A 604 -61.11 -6.70 -34.84
N THR A 605 -60.90 -5.67 -35.67
CA THR A 605 -61.18 -5.61 -37.11
C THR A 605 -59.91 -5.19 -37.90
N ASP A 606 -59.92 -5.28 -39.23
CA ASP A 606 -58.77 -4.89 -40.09
C ASP A 606 -58.32 -3.41 -39.89
N GLN A 607 -59.22 -2.54 -39.40
CA GLN A 607 -58.90 -1.15 -39.05
C GLN A 607 -58.01 -1.03 -37.81
N ASP A 608 -58.00 -2.05 -36.94
CA ASP A 608 -57.22 -2.10 -35.70
C ASP A 608 -55.84 -2.74 -35.90
N GLY A 609 -55.34 -2.83 -37.14
CA GLY A 609 -54.18 -3.65 -37.52
C GLY A 609 -52.94 -3.50 -36.64
N GLY A 610 -52.58 -2.28 -36.22
CA GLY A 610 -51.45 -2.06 -35.30
C GLY A 610 -51.63 -2.69 -33.91
N LEU A 611 -52.86 -2.70 -33.38
CA LEU A 611 -53.17 -3.37 -32.11
C LEU A 611 -53.30 -4.90 -32.29
N MET A 612 -53.82 -5.35 -33.44
CA MET A 612 -53.83 -6.78 -33.79
C MET A 612 -52.40 -7.34 -33.85
N TYR A 613 -51.49 -6.62 -34.51
CA TYR A 613 -50.05 -6.95 -34.58
C TYR A 613 -49.45 -7.06 -33.19
N SER A 614 -49.57 -6.02 -32.36
CA SER A 614 -49.00 -5.99 -31.00
C SER A 614 -49.53 -7.12 -30.11
N ILE A 615 -50.84 -7.41 -30.15
CA ILE A 615 -51.42 -8.51 -29.35
C ILE A 615 -50.94 -9.88 -29.86
N ALA A 616 -50.87 -10.08 -31.18
CA ALA A 616 -50.34 -11.32 -31.75
C ALA A 616 -48.87 -11.55 -31.34
N GLU A 617 -48.02 -10.52 -31.45
CA GLU A 617 -46.62 -10.60 -31.06
C GLU A 617 -46.44 -10.90 -29.55
N ILE A 618 -47.27 -10.28 -28.68
CA ILE A 618 -47.26 -10.57 -27.23
C ILE A 618 -47.66 -12.03 -26.98
N LEU A 619 -48.74 -12.53 -27.58
CA LEU A 619 -49.17 -13.93 -27.44
C LEU A 619 -48.10 -14.90 -27.94
N GLY A 620 -47.43 -14.60 -29.05
CA GLY A 620 -46.29 -15.37 -29.55
C GLY A 620 -45.11 -15.38 -28.56
N LYS A 621 -44.76 -14.23 -27.99
CA LYS A 621 -43.67 -14.10 -26.99
C LYS A 621 -43.98 -14.75 -25.64
N ILE A 622 -45.24 -14.87 -25.27
CA ILE A 622 -45.69 -15.69 -24.12
C ILE A 622 -45.53 -17.19 -24.42
N GLY A 623 -45.57 -17.59 -25.70
CA GLY A 623 -45.28 -18.94 -26.14
C GLY A 623 -46.30 -19.97 -25.62
N PRO A 624 -45.88 -21.18 -25.20
CA PRO A 624 -46.80 -22.28 -24.84
C PRO A 624 -47.91 -21.94 -23.83
N ASP A 625 -47.71 -20.97 -22.93
CA ASP A 625 -48.73 -20.52 -21.98
C ASP A 625 -49.90 -19.78 -22.65
N ALA A 626 -49.71 -19.24 -23.86
CA ALA A 626 -50.73 -18.60 -24.67
C ALA A 626 -51.50 -19.55 -25.60
N ARG A 627 -51.30 -20.88 -25.50
CA ARG A 627 -51.94 -21.88 -26.38
C ARG A 627 -53.47 -21.84 -26.41
N SER A 628 -54.12 -21.37 -25.34
CA SER A 628 -55.58 -21.14 -25.32
C SER A 628 -56.06 -20.09 -26.32
N ALA A 629 -55.18 -19.21 -26.80
CA ALA A 629 -55.49 -18.19 -27.82
C ALA A 629 -55.54 -18.75 -29.26
N LYS A 630 -55.08 -20.00 -29.50
CA LYS A 630 -54.92 -20.59 -30.85
C LYS A 630 -56.13 -20.39 -31.75
N THR A 631 -57.34 -20.72 -31.28
CA THR A 631 -58.57 -20.60 -32.06
C THR A 631 -58.88 -19.15 -32.46
N VAL A 632 -58.60 -18.18 -31.59
CA VAL A 632 -58.85 -16.75 -31.86
C VAL A 632 -57.78 -16.17 -32.79
N LEU A 633 -56.52 -16.60 -32.67
CA LEU A 633 -55.45 -16.28 -33.63
C LEU A 633 -55.83 -16.80 -35.04
N GLN A 634 -56.25 -18.06 -35.16
CA GLN A 634 -56.72 -18.64 -36.42
C GLN A 634 -57.93 -17.89 -37.00
N GLN A 635 -58.91 -17.50 -36.18
CA GLN A 635 -60.03 -16.67 -36.62
C GLN A 635 -59.58 -15.27 -37.09
N SER A 636 -58.54 -14.71 -36.47
CA SER A 636 -58.04 -13.37 -36.79
C SER A 636 -57.29 -13.30 -38.12
N LEU A 637 -56.67 -14.40 -38.58
CA LEU A 637 -56.14 -14.52 -39.95
C LEU A 637 -57.22 -14.34 -41.03
N GLY A 638 -58.48 -14.66 -40.72
CA GLY A 638 -59.62 -14.45 -41.62
C GLY A 638 -60.18 -13.03 -41.59
N LYS A 639 -59.73 -12.18 -40.65
CA LYS A 639 -60.24 -10.82 -40.44
C LYS A 639 -59.35 -9.72 -40.99
N THR A 640 -58.10 -10.02 -41.37
CA THR A 640 -57.12 -9.02 -41.81
C THR A 640 -56.47 -9.32 -43.15
N ASN A 641 -56.30 -8.25 -43.93
CA ASN A 641 -55.59 -8.26 -45.21
C ASN A 641 -54.15 -7.70 -45.08
N ASN A 642 -53.78 -7.16 -43.92
CA ASN A 642 -52.45 -6.60 -43.68
C ASN A 642 -51.39 -7.72 -43.57
N SER A 643 -50.36 -7.69 -44.42
CA SER A 643 -49.29 -8.70 -44.46
C SER A 643 -48.57 -8.89 -43.13
N ASP A 644 -48.32 -7.79 -42.43
CA ASP A 644 -47.47 -7.77 -41.23
C ASP A 644 -48.24 -8.34 -40.03
N VAL A 645 -49.54 -8.03 -39.95
CA VAL A 645 -50.48 -8.61 -38.98
C VAL A 645 -50.62 -10.12 -39.20
N ARG A 646 -50.76 -10.55 -40.45
CA ARG A 646 -50.83 -11.98 -40.80
C ARG A 646 -49.56 -12.74 -40.41
N TYR A 647 -48.39 -12.18 -40.76
CA TYR A 647 -47.10 -12.72 -40.37
C TYR A 647 -46.94 -12.83 -38.84
N ALA A 648 -47.32 -11.79 -38.09
CA ALA A 648 -47.27 -11.82 -36.63
C ALA A 648 -48.18 -12.89 -36.02
N ILE A 649 -49.38 -13.10 -36.58
CA ILE A 649 -50.30 -14.14 -36.13
C ILE A 649 -49.77 -15.55 -36.48
N GLU A 650 -49.21 -15.75 -37.68
CA GLU A 650 -48.59 -17.02 -38.10
C GLU A 650 -47.37 -17.38 -37.24
N SER A 651 -46.50 -16.40 -36.95
CA SER A 651 -45.37 -16.56 -36.03
C SER A 651 -45.84 -16.86 -34.59
N ALA A 652 -46.89 -16.20 -34.12
CA ALA A 652 -47.47 -16.49 -32.81
C ALA A 652 -48.04 -17.91 -32.73
N LEU A 653 -48.72 -18.39 -33.78
CA LEU A 653 -49.24 -19.76 -33.85
C LEU A 653 -48.14 -20.83 -33.76
N GLN A 654 -46.97 -20.60 -34.39
CA GLN A 654 -45.80 -21.48 -34.25
C GLN A 654 -45.28 -21.48 -32.80
N ALA A 655 -45.06 -20.29 -32.23
CA ALA A 655 -44.48 -20.13 -30.89
C ALA A 655 -45.36 -20.72 -29.77
N ILE A 656 -46.70 -20.62 -29.84
CA ILE A 656 -47.60 -21.24 -28.83
C ILE A 656 -47.70 -22.77 -28.96
N GLU A 657 -47.33 -23.33 -30.11
CA GLU A 657 -47.22 -24.77 -30.33
C GLU A 657 -45.88 -25.32 -29.87
N GLY A 658 -44.85 -24.48 -29.75
CA GLY A 658 -43.50 -24.85 -29.34
C GLY A 658 -42.66 -25.37 -30.51
N GLN A 659 -42.89 -24.82 -31.70
CA GLN A 659 -42.14 -25.09 -32.94
C GLN A 659 -41.20 -23.93 -33.27
#